data_AF-A0A1V4RNL6-F1
#
_entry.id   AF-A0A1V4RNL6-F1
#
_cell.length_a   1.000
_cell.length_b   1.000
_cell.length_c   1.000
_cell.angle_alpha   90.00
_cell.angle_beta   90.00
_cell.angle_gamma   90.00
#
_symmetry.space_group_name_H-M   'P 1'
#
loop_
_entity.id
_entity.type
_entity.pdbx_description
1 polymer ?
#
loop_
_entity_poly.entity_id
_entity_poly.type
_entity_poly.pdbx_seq_one_letter_code
_entity_poly.pdbx_strand_id
1 'polypeptide(L)'
;MSNSIDHTVFRPDFHRSKTEHSIVFIGNPFHQLKGFNMLGKTINVIQSSQYAMEDLTLYLVSNLSGVTEELVREKISDRLQCKLDVRQNLSRKAVADLLRKAGVVVCSSWYEGFSLPVLEAMACGTPVITTNNMGAESFVKDGQNGAVVTYGNVREFGEKIIDALINPQKYRNQVLNAAETALEFNLQNSFRHFTEAYQALLGTSFDENRLKQAGKQFVHLTGEMDKIKAEIQKRRKAVSANQSTKRTPLVSIVILTFNQLSYTRKCLESIEKYTRDVKHEVILVDNASKDGTVPFLKKWVKKHPHSRLIVNSENRGYAGGNNQGIKAAHGDYVLLLNNDVEVTPGWLSRMVRVMEQFPELGIVGPMTNYIAGPQKDETSTYTTNEGLLEHARIRAEKYSGKAREAAKIVGFAMLVKKTVFESIGVLDERFGRGNYEDDDFCLRASLKGFKLAIVLDSFIHHYGSKSFHGNNIDYEQSLKENNRVFLEKWKEIQPAHPIYLTHLLERSRFDEEEGNFSAALESIRQAFVLAPGEREIHWRYLELLELTGDEEAYARLLIDYVQKYPKDADGLNKLGVFRWTKQQFREATELFEQAAANNGSHIEHLKNLADAYLVLEKFDRAVQLLIFIMQKFPDDFEAYEKMANLYVENGDYQSAVELVQKYLETHPEDEYAASMSALLKVPELYIAFKLINQGEFDTAAGLLEKYLEKNPRDEVARLGLGSILFNQGKFEQAESLCRQVLQDSPRQEEAVFYLAKIFLITQKSDAFGQLLAENEPLFQNSLLLRKVHIEYLLALEKEREALKNAETLVKKFPRDAEAHVLTGTLKFKTGAAAAARHHFQEALKIDPTNELARENLLAIAM
;
A
#
# COMPACT_ATOMS: atom_id res chain seq x y z
N MET A 1 -25.25 -29.33 21.49
CA MET A 1 -24.67 -30.16 20.42
C MET A 1 -23.26 -29.64 20.19
N SER A 2 -22.25 -30.51 20.17
CA SER A 2 -20.86 -30.10 19.94
C SER A 2 -20.66 -29.60 18.51
N ASN A 3 -19.82 -28.57 18.34
CA ASN A 3 -19.32 -28.10 17.04
C ASN A 3 -18.31 -29.11 16.47
N SER A 4 -18.77 -30.35 16.25
CA SER A 4 -17.92 -31.48 15.87
C SER A 4 -18.48 -32.23 14.66
N ILE A 5 -17.59 -32.65 13.77
CA ILE A 5 -17.93 -33.43 12.58
C ILE A 5 -18.01 -34.92 12.90
N ASP A 6 -19.06 -35.55 12.38
CA ASP A 6 -19.23 -36.99 12.38
C ASP A 6 -18.59 -37.59 11.12
N HIS A 7 -17.31 -37.95 11.24
CA HIS A 7 -16.50 -38.50 10.15
C HIS A 7 -16.94 -39.91 9.69
N THR A 8 -17.91 -40.53 10.36
CA THR A 8 -18.55 -41.77 9.86
C THR A 8 -19.56 -41.50 8.74
N VAL A 9 -20.08 -40.27 8.69
CA VAL A 9 -21.07 -39.80 7.69
C VAL A 9 -20.41 -38.84 6.69
N PHE A 10 -19.76 -37.79 7.21
CA PHE A 10 -19.11 -36.75 6.43
C PHE A 10 -17.63 -37.08 6.29
N ARG A 11 -17.31 -37.68 5.16
CA ARG A 11 -15.95 -38.04 4.79
C ARG A 11 -15.80 -37.98 3.27
N PRO A 12 -14.58 -37.83 2.75
CA PRO A 12 -14.40 -37.70 1.31
C PRO A 12 -14.70 -39.04 0.63
N ASP A 13 -15.39 -38.99 -0.50
CA ASP A 13 -15.41 -40.11 -1.45
C ASP A 13 -14.33 -39.88 -2.49
N PHE A 14 -13.17 -40.40 -2.17
CA PHE A 14 -11.95 -40.24 -2.93
C PHE A 14 -12.02 -40.94 -4.31
N HIS A 15 -12.88 -41.94 -4.50
CA HIS A 15 -12.92 -42.72 -5.74
C HIS A 15 -13.76 -42.09 -6.85
N ARG A 16 -14.48 -41.01 -6.54
CA ARG A 16 -15.42 -40.37 -7.47
C ARG A 16 -14.76 -39.17 -8.17
N SER A 17 -14.82 -39.10 -9.50
CA SER A 17 -14.45 -37.88 -10.23
C SER A 17 -15.57 -36.85 -10.11
N LYS A 18 -15.24 -35.64 -9.69
CA LYS A 18 -16.19 -34.52 -9.66
C LYS A 18 -16.25 -33.88 -11.05
N THR A 19 -17.41 -33.98 -11.69
CA THR A 19 -17.63 -33.45 -13.05
C THR A 19 -19.01 -32.79 -13.19
N GLU A 20 -19.72 -32.53 -12.09
CA GLU A 20 -21.04 -31.89 -12.15
C GLU A 20 -20.89 -30.37 -12.02
N HIS A 21 -21.49 -29.61 -12.95
CA HIS A 21 -21.69 -28.17 -12.82
C HIS A 21 -22.80 -27.91 -11.79
N SER A 22 -22.46 -28.08 -10.52
CA SER A 22 -23.42 -27.95 -9.43
C SER A 22 -22.90 -27.13 -8.25
N ILE A 23 -23.79 -26.29 -7.73
CA ILE A 23 -23.56 -25.42 -6.57
C ILE A 23 -24.49 -25.90 -5.46
N VAL A 24 -23.96 -26.18 -4.27
CA VAL A 24 -24.79 -26.35 -3.07
C VAL A 24 -24.71 -25.10 -2.23
N PHE A 25 -25.85 -24.47 -1.97
CA PHE A 25 -25.94 -23.27 -1.15
C PHE A 25 -26.17 -23.59 0.33
N ILE A 26 -25.38 -22.95 1.20
CA ILE A 26 -25.54 -22.97 2.66
C ILE A 26 -26.10 -21.63 3.09
N GLY A 27 -27.38 -21.62 3.51
CA GLY A 27 -28.04 -20.46 4.07
C GLY A 27 -29.56 -20.59 4.05
N ASN A 28 -30.26 -19.60 4.61
CA ASN A 28 -31.72 -19.49 4.51
C ASN A 28 -32.08 -18.59 3.30
N PRO A 29 -32.76 -19.10 2.26
CA PRO A 29 -33.12 -18.30 1.09
C PRO A 29 -34.01 -17.10 1.39
N PHE A 30 -34.74 -17.11 2.51
CA PHE A 30 -35.70 -16.07 2.86
C PHE A 30 -35.18 -15.04 3.86
N HIS A 31 -33.93 -15.17 4.30
CA HIS A 31 -33.32 -14.25 5.24
C HIS A 31 -32.33 -13.35 4.51
N GLN A 32 -32.55 -12.03 4.53
CA GLN A 32 -31.76 -11.07 3.73
C GLN A 32 -30.26 -11.13 4.05
N LEU A 33 -29.89 -11.38 5.31
CA LEU A 33 -28.49 -11.50 5.74
C LEU A 33 -27.86 -12.90 5.52
N LYS A 34 -28.62 -13.88 5.02
CA LYS A 34 -28.11 -15.22 4.71
C LYS A 34 -27.64 -15.36 3.26
N GLY A 35 -27.45 -14.25 2.57
CA GLY A 35 -26.63 -14.20 1.36
C GLY A 35 -27.29 -14.73 0.08
N PHE A 36 -28.56 -15.13 0.12
CA PHE A 36 -29.19 -15.74 -1.05
C PHE A 36 -29.41 -14.76 -2.21
N ASN A 37 -29.74 -13.49 -1.91
CA ASN A 37 -29.80 -12.43 -2.92
C ASN A 37 -28.43 -12.19 -3.58
N MET A 38 -27.35 -12.23 -2.80
CA MET A 38 -25.99 -12.13 -3.32
C MET A 38 -25.67 -13.31 -4.25
N LEU A 39 -26.06 -14.53 -3.86
CA LEU A 39 -25.88 -15.72 -4.69
C LEU A 39 -26.68 -15.63 -6.00
N GLY A 40 -27.92 -15.16 -5.96
CA GLY A 40 -28.73 -14.94 -7.17
C GLY A 40 -28.06 -13.98 -8.16
N LYS A 41 -27.59 -12.82 -7.68
CA LYS A 41 -26.80 -11.87 -8.48
C LYS A 41 -25.52 -12.50 -9.03
N THR A 42 -24.86 -13.33 -8.22
CA THR A 42 -23.62 -14.03 -8.62
C THR A 42 -23.88 -15.01 -9.76
N ILE A 43 -24.96 -15.78 -9.68
CA ILE A 43 -25.35 -16.72 -10.74
C ILE A 43 -25.66 -15.99 -12.05
N ASN A 44 -26.31 -14.82 -11.98
CA ASN A 44 -26.55 -14.01 -13.17
C ASN A 44 -25.23 -13.50 -13.79
N VAL A 45 -24.24 -13.14 -12.97
CA VAL A 45 -22.89 -12.79 -13.46
C VAL A 45 -22.21 -13.98 -14.11
N ILE A 46 -22.32 -15.18 -13.53
CA ILE A 46 -21.76 -16.41 -14.11
C ILE A 46 -22.37 -16.68 -15.49
N GLN A 47 -23.69 -16.62 -15.59
CA GLN A 47 -24.42 -16.92 -16.83
C GLN A 47 -24.31 -15.83 -17.91
N SER A 48 -23.92 -14.61 -17.52
CA SER A 48 -23.60 -13.53 -18.46
C SER A 48 -22.12 -13.50 -18.87
N SER A 49 -21.30 -14.40 -18.33
CA SER A 49 -19.86 -14.48 -18.64
C SER A 49 -19.59 -15.37 -19.85
N GLN A 50 -18.36 -15.31 -20.38
CA GLN A 50 -17.88 -16.25 -21.40
C GLN A 50 -17.83 -17.72 -20.93
N TYR A 51 -18.02 -17.97 -19.63
CA TYR A 51 -18.03 -19.29 -19.00
C TYR A 51 -19.44 -19.72 -18.57
N ALA A 52 -20.48 -19.21 -19.22
CA ALA A 52 -21.86 -19.61 -18.97
C ALA A 52 -22.01 -21.14 -19.12
N MET A 53 -22.82 -21.75 -18.22
CA MET A 53 -23.00 -23.21 -18.15
C MET A 53 -24.50 -23.51 -18.24
N GLU A 54 -24.92 -24.09 -19.37
CA GLU A 54 -26.32 -24.42 -19.62
C GLU A 54 -26.89 -25.47 -18.65
N ASP A 55 -26.03 -26.35 -18.13
CA ASP A 55 -26.37 -27.43 -17.22
C ASP A 55 -26.13 -27.10 -15.73
N LEU A 56 -25.83 -25.83 -15.40
CA LEU A 56 -25.60 -25.39 -14.01
C LEU A 56 -26.83 -25.67 -13.14
N THR A 57 -26.62 -26.41 -12.04
CA THR A 57 -27.66 -26.74 -11.06
C THR A 57 -27.35 -26.15 -9.69
N LEU A 58 -28.23 -25.32 -9.16
CA LEU A 58 -28.21 -24.83 -7.79
C LEU A 58 -29.06 -25.74 -6.90
N TYR A 59 -28.42 -26.44 -5.97
CA TYR A 59 -29.07 -27.22 -4.93
C TYR A 59 -29.29 -26.36 -3.68
N LEU A 60 -30.53 -26.30 -3.22
CA LEU A 60 -30.92 -25.68 -1.96
C LEU A 60 -31.43 -26.75 -1.00
N VAL A 61 -30.72 -26.94 0.11
CA VAL A 61 -31.13 -27.90 1.15
C VAL A 61 -31.77 -27.12 2.30
N SER A 62 -33.00 -27.47 2.65
CA SER A 62 -33.74 -26.79 3.72
C SER A 62 -34.43 -27.79 4.64
N ASN A 63 -34.40 -27.52 5.94
CA ASN A 63 -35.24 -28.24 6.92
C ASN A 63 -36.50 -27.42 7.30
N LEU A 64 -36.73 -26.28 6.64
CA LEU A 64 -37.95 -25.51 6.80
C LEU A 64 -39.06 -26.19 6.00
N SER A 65 -40.20 -26.43 6.65
CA SER A 65 -41.40 -26.92 5.98
C SER A 65 -41.95 -25.88 5.01
N GLY A 66 -42.29 -26.30 3.78
CA GLY A 66 -42.99 -25.45 2.81
C GLY A 66 -42.09 -24.63 1.87
N VAL A 67 -40.78 -24.92 1.82
CA VAL A 67 -39.85 -24.28 0.86
C VAL A 67 -39.91 -25.00 -0.48
N THR A 68 -40.76 -24.54 -1.41
CA THR A 68 -40.83 -25.11 -2.76
C THR A 68 -39.96 -24.35 -3.76
N GLU A 69 -39.71 -24.94 -4.93
CA GLU A 69 -38.97 -24.27 -6.01
C GLU A 69 -39.70 -23.00 -6.47
N GLU A 70 -41.03 -23.06 -6.59
CA GLU A 70 -41.87 -21.92 -6.98
C GLU A 70 -41.74 -20.76 -5.99
N LEU A 71 -41.82 -21.05 -4.68
CA LEU A 71 -41.72 -20.03 -3.64
C LEU A 71 -40.33 -19.37 -3.60
N VAL A 72 -39.28 -20.15 -3.82
CA VAL A 72 -37.91 -19.62 -3.90
C VAL A 72 -37.75 -18.74 -5.13
N ARG A 73 -38.31 -19.13 -6.28
CA ARG A 73 -38.27 -18.33 -7.51
C ARG A 73 -39.12 -17.06 -7.43
N GLU A 74 -40.26 -17.09 -6.75
CA GLU A 74 -41.16 -15.93 -6.55
C GLU A 74 -40.49 -14.82 -5.73
N LYS A 75 -39.70 -15.19 -4.71
CA LYS A 75 -39.11 -14.23 -3.76
C LYS A 75 -37.79 -13.58 -4.21
N ILE A 76 -37.27 -13.91 -5.39
CA ILE A 76 -36.04 -13.31 -5.92
C ILE A 76 -36.40 -12.25 -6.98
N SER A 77 -35.83 -11.04 -6.88
CA SER A 77 -36.11 -9.94 -7.82
C SER A 77 -35.51 -10.14 -9.22
N ASP A 78 -34.49 -10.96 -9.35
CA ASP A 78 -33.75 -11.19 -10.60
C ASP A 78 -33.86 -12.67 -10.97
N ARG A 79 -34.49 -13.00 -12.10
CA ARG A 79 -34.79 -14.39 -12.50
C ARG A 79 -33.52 -15.25 -12.48
N LEU A 80 -33.39 -16.14 -11.49
CA LEU A 80 -32.26 -17.05 -11.31
C LEU A 80 -32.02 -17.88 -12.60
N GLN A 81 -30.92 -17.61 -13.31
CA GLN A 81 -30.62 -18.20 -14.62
C GLN A 81 -29.94 -19.59 -14.53
N CYS A 82 -30.42 -20.47 -13.67
CA CYS A 82 -29.93 -21.85 -13.60
C CYS A 82 -31.04 -22.82 -13.18
N LYS A 83 -30.78 -24.12 -13.28
CA LYS A 83 -31.67 -25.15 -12.73
C LYS A 83 -31.63 -25.04 -11.21
N LEU A 84 -32.79 -24.96 -10.57
CA LEU A 84 -32.92 -24.91 -9.11
C LEU A 84 -33.49 -26.25 -8.64
N ASP A 85 -32.86 -26.87 -7.65
CA ASP A 85 -33.35 -28.11 -7.04
C ASP A 85 -33.44 -27.91 -5.52
N VAL A 86 -34.67 -27.82 -5.00
CA VAL A 86 -34.94 -27.64 -3.58
C VAL A 86 -35.20 -28.99 -2.92
N ARG A 87 -34.32 -29.37 -1.98
CA ARG A 87 -34.41 -30.63 -1.24
C ARG A 87 -34.77 -30.36 0.22
N GLN A 88 -35.87 -30.96 0.69
CA GLN A 88 -36.33 -30.85 2.06
C GLN A 88 -36.09 -32.13 2.88
N ASN A 89 -35.87 -31.97 4.18
CA ASN A 89 -35.84 -33.07 5.16
C ASN A 89 -34.87 -34.21 4.81
N LEU A 90 -33.70 -33.87 4.25
CA LEU A 90 -32.69 -34.85 3.90
C LEU A 90 -32.08 -35.48 5.17
N SER A 91 -31.90 -36.79 5.15
CA SER A 91 -31.09 -37.46 6.18
C SER A 91 -29.63 -36.98 6.11
N ARG A 92 -28.88 -37.04 7.22
CA ARG A 92 -27.45 -36.66 7.25
C ARG A 92 -26.62 -37.38 6.18
N LYS A 93 -26.92 -38.65 5.92
CA LYS A 93 -26.26 -39.44 4.86
C LYS A 93 -26.56 -38.89 3.46
N ALA A 94 -27.81 -38.51 3.19
CA ALA A 94 -28.19 -37.90 1.93
C ALA A 94 -27.55 -36.50 1.73
N VAL A 95 -27.41 -35.71 2.79
CA VAL A 95 -26.66 -34.45 2.75
C VAL A 95 -25.19 -34.71 2.40
N ALA A 96 -24.53 -35.65 3.09
CA ALA A 96 -23.15 -35.99 2.80
C ALA A 96 -22.96 -36.50 1.36
N ASP A 97 -23.90 -37.29 0.82
CA ASP A 97 -23.88 -37.74 -0.57
C ASP A 97 -24.02 -36.59 -1.57
N LEU A 98 -24.88 -35.61 -1.27
CA LEU A 98 -25.03 -34.41 -2.09
C LEU A 98 -23.76 -33.56 -2.07
N LEU A 99 -23.21 -33.29 -0.89
CA LEU A 99 -21.97 -32.52 -0.72
C LEU A 99 -20.81 -33.17 -1.48
N ARG A 100 -20.67 -34.50 -1.43
CA ARG A 100 -19.64 -35.24 -2.17
C ARG A 100 -19.76 -35.11 -3.69
N LYS A 101 -20.98 -35.00 -4.22
CA LYS A 101 -21.25 -34.88 -5.67
C LYS A 101 -21.11 -33.44 -6.18
N ALA A 102 -21.39 -32.46 -5.33
CA ALA A 102 -21.37 -31.06 -5.69
C ALA A 102 -20.02 -30.63 -6.29
N GLY A 103 -20.08 -29.83 -7.35
CA GLY A 103 -18.90 -29.17 -7.93
C GLY A 103 -18.29 -28.18 -6.95
N VAL A 104 -19.14 -27.38 -6.29
CA VAL A 104 -18.72 -26.42 -5.25
C VAL A 104 -19.82 -26.22 -4.22
N VAL A 105 -19.43 -25.93 -2.98
CA VAL A 105 -20.32 -25.55 -1.89
C VAL A 105 -20.07 -24.09 -1.54
N VAL A 106 -21.14 -23.30 -1.45
CA VAL A 106 -21.06 -21.85 -1.25
C VAL A 106 -21.81 -21.41 -0.01
N CYS A 107 -21.22 -20.50 0.76
CA CYS A 107 -21.85 -19.82 1.87
C CYS A 107 -21.69 -18.31 1.69
N SER A 108 -22.74 -17.64 1.22
CA SER A 108 -22.72 -16.20 0.93
C SER A 108 -23.28 -15.34 2.06
N SER A 109 -23.52 -15.91 3.24
CA SER A 109 -24.08 -15.21 4.39
C SER A 109 -23.25 -14.00 4.82
N TRP A 110 -23.87 -12.93 5.27
CA TRP A 110 -23.14 -11.83 5.93
C TRP A 110 -22.58 -12.27 7.29
N TYR A 111 -23.32 -13.13 7.99
CA TYR A 111 -22.94 -13.64 9.30
C TYR A 111 -23.33 -15.11 9.46
N GLU A 112 -22.38 -15.91 9.96
CA GLU A 112 -22.59 -17.26 10.47
C GLU A 112 -22.01 -17.40 11.86
N GLY A 113 -22.66 -18.20 12.72
CA GLY A 113 -22.14 -18.52 14.04
C GLY A 113 -20.85 -19.35 13.94
N PHE A 114 -20.97 -20.67 13.80
CA PHE A 114 -19.82 -21.56 13.54
C PHE A 114 -19.83 -22.18 12.13
N SER A 115 -20.94 -22.07 11.39
CA SER A 115 -21.07 -22.60 10.02
C SER A 115 -20.69 -24.09 9.85
N LEU A 116 -21.30 -24.96 10.66
CA LEU A 116 -21.06 -26.41 10.60
C LEU A 116 -21.23 -27.03 9.18
N PRO A 117 -22.20 -26.61 8.35
CA PRO A 117 -22.34 -27.17 7.01
C PRO A 117 -21.15 -26.90 6.07
N VAL A 118 -20.43 -25.78 6.25
CA VAL A 118 -19.20 -25.51 5.48
C VAL A 118 -18.14 -26.54 5.86
N LEU A 119 -18.01 -26.81 7.16
CA LEU A 119 -17.06 -27.79 7.68
C LEU A 119 -17.42 -29.23 7.29
N GLU A 120 -18.71 -29.55 7.21
CA GLU A 120 -19.22 -30.83 6.67
C GLU A 120 -18.87 -30.99 5.17
N ALA A 121 -18.93 -29.91 4.39
CA ALA A 121 -18.52 -29.89 2.99
C ALA A 121 -17.01 -30.08 2.82
N MET A 122 -16.20 -29.44 3.68
CA MET A 122 -14.76 -29.64 3.75
C MET A 122 -14.43 -31.11 4.07
N ALA A 123 -15.13 -31.70 5.05
CA ALA A 123 -15.00 -33.12 5.40
C ALA A 123 -15.38 -34.05 4.25
N CYS A 124 -16.34 -33.67 3.39
CA CYS A 124 -16.72 -34.42 2.19
C CYS A 124 -15.74 -34.24 1.02
N GLY A 125 -14.69 -33.44 1.18
CA GLY A 125 -13.70 -33.17 0.14
C GLY A 125 -14.26 -32.33 -1.01
N THR A 126 -15.09 -31.34 -0.70
CA THR A 126 -15.71 -30.45 -1.70
C THR A 126 -15.10 -29.05 -1.64
N PRO A 127 -14.81 -28.42 -2.79
CA PRO A 127 -14.41 -27.02 -2.80
C PRO A 127 -15.44 -26.17 -2.05
N VAL A 128 -14.97 -25.35 -1.12
CA VAL A 128 -15.81 -24.43 -0.34
C VAL A 128 -15.42 -23.00 -0.64
N ILE A 129 -16.44 -22.16 -0.88
CA ILE A 129 -16.29 -20.72 -1.08
C ILE A 129 -17.23 -20.03 -0.11
N THR A 130 -16.69 -19.23 0.79
CA THR A 130 -17.48 -18.51 1.80
C THR A 130 -17.25 -17.01 1.68
N THR A 131 -18.20 -16.22 2.14
CA THR A 131 -17.97 -14.81 2.45
C THR A 131 -17.24 -14.65 3.78
N ASN A 132 -16.71 -13.45 4.04
CA ASN A 132 -16.19 -13.05 5.34
C ASN A 132 -17.33 -12.90 6.38
N ASN A 133 -17.82 -14.04 6.86
CA ASN A 133 -19.01 -14.15 7.70
C ASN A 133 -18.72 -14.49 9.18
N MET A 134 -17.50 -14.22 9.65
CA MET A 134 -16.96 -14.52 10.98
C MET A 134 -16.83 -16.02 11.29
N GLY A 135 -17.94 -16.77 11.26
CA GLY A 135 -17.96 -18.16 11.66
C GLY A 135 -17.09 -19.06 10.80
N ALA A 136 -17.29 -19.05 9.48
CA ALA A 136 -16.50 -19.89 8.57
C ALA A 136 -15.04 -19.44 8.49
N GLU A 137 -14.74 -18.14 8.65
CA GLU A 137 -13.36 -17.60 8.62
C GLU A 137 -12.46 -18.16 9.74
N SER A 138 -13.06 -18.65 10.82
CA SER A 138 -12.31 -19.27 11.91
C SER A 138 -11.51 -20.50 11.43
N PHE A 139 -11.99 -21.23 10.41
CA PHE A 139 -11.34 -22.43 9.86
C PHE A 139 -11.13 -22.44 8.35
N VAL A 140 -11.83 -21.60 7.57
CA VAL A 140 -11.56 -21.42 6.14
C VAL A 140 -10.51 -20.31 5.96
N LYS A 141 -9.39 -20.67 5.36
CA LYS A 141 -8.27 -19.77 5.03
C LYS A 141 -8.18 -19.66 3.51
N ASP A 142 -8.39 -18.45 3.00
CA ASP A 142 -8.42 -18.17 1.57
C ASP A 142 -7.16 -18.68 0.86
N GLY A 143 -7.35 -19.39 -0.25
CA GLY A 143 -6.28 -19.97 -1.04
C GLY A 143 -5.63 -21.23 -0.45
N GLN A 144 -5.85 -21.54 0.83
CA GLN A 144 -5.20 -22.67 1.52
C GLN A 144 -6.09 -23.91 1.61
N ASN A 145 -7.30 -23.77 2.15
CA ASN A 145 -8.24 -24.88 2.38
C ASN A 145 -9.68 -24.54 1.94
N GLY A 146 -9.85 -23.40 1.26
CA GLY A 146 -11.09 -22.90 0.69
C GLY A 146 -10.86 -21.51 0.10
N ALA A 147 -11.93 -20.84 -0.31
CA ALA A 147 -11.87 -19.44 -0.72
C ALA A 147 -12.73 -18.56 0.20
N VAL A 148 -12.23 -17.38 0.55
CA VAL A 148 -12.96 -16.37 1.32
C VAL A 148 -13.08 -15.11 0.47
N VAL A 149 -14.30 -14.61 0.33
CA VAL A 149 -14.62 -13.43 -0.48
C VAL A 149 -15.28 -12.36 0.40
N THR A 150 -15.01 -11.09 0.15
CA THR A 150 -15.69 -10.01 0.88
C THR A 150 -17.19 -10.02 0.56
N TYR A 151 -18.04 -10.00 1.60
CA TYR A 151 -19.49 -9.95 1.45
C TYR A 151 -19.90 -8.75 0.58
N GLY A 152 -20.79 -9.00 -0.39
CA GLY A 152 -21.19 -8.01 -1.38
C GLY A 152 -20.35 -7.99 -2.66
N ASN A 153 -19.15 -8.59 -2.68
CA ASN A 153 -18.35 -8.71 -3.90
C ASN A 153 -18.85 -9.84 -4.82
N VAL A 154 -19.94 -9.57 -5.54
CA VAL A 154 -20.63 -10.51 -6.43
C VAL A 154 -19.71 -11.03 -7.55
N ARG A 155 -18.84 -10.17 -8.11
CA ARG A 155 -17.97 -10.52 -9.23
C ARG A 155 -16.90 -11.52 -8.80
N GLU A 156 -16.16 -11.20 -7.75
CA GLU A 156 -15.12 -12.10 -7.22
C GLU A 156 -15.73 -13.44 -6.77
N PHE A 157 -16.89 -13.41 -6.13
CA PHE A 157 -17.59 -14.63 -5.71
C PHE A 157 -17.94 -15.52 -6.92
N GLY A 158 -18.40 -14.91 -8.02
CA GLY A 158 -18.69 -15.60 -9.27
C GLY A 158 -17.44 -16.17 -9.94
N GLU A 159 -16.35 -15.41 -10.00
CA GLU A 159 -15.08 -15.86 -10.58
C GLU A 159 -14.51 -17.08 -9.84
N LYS A 160 -14.55 -17.08 -8.51
CA LYS A 160 -14.11 -18.23 -7.70
C LYS A 160 -15.00 -19.46 -7.91
N ILE A 161 -16.32 -19.27 -8.04
CA ILE A 161 -17.25 -20.36 -8.35
C ILE A 161 -16.95 -20.95 -9.72
N ILE A 162 -16.77 -20.09 -10.75
CA ILE A 162 -16.41 -20.52 -12.10
C ILE A 162 -15.12 -21.33 -12.06
N ASP A 163 -14.06 -20.79 -11.46
CA ASP A 163 -12.74 -21.44 -11.39
C ASP A 163 -12.83 -22.80 -10.67
N ALA A 164 -13.62 -22.91 -9.59
CA ALA A 164 -13.85 -24.18 -8.91
C ALA A 164 -14.57 -25.22 -9.78
N LEU A 165 -15.54 -24.78 -10.60
CA LEU A 165 -16.32 -25.64 -11.49
C LEU A 165 -15.54 -26.08 -12.73
N ILE A 166 -14.80 -25.17 -13.38
CA ILE A 166 -14.12 -25.45 -14.66
C ILE A 166 -12.68 -25.95 -14.48
N ASN A 167 -12.01 -25.59 -13.37
CA ASN A 167 -10.64 -25.99 -13.06
C ASN A 167 -10.54 -26.83 -11.77
N PRO A 168 -11.29 -27.94 -11.62
CA PRO A 168 -11.33 -28.72 -10.38
C PRO A 168 -9.96 -29.30 -9.98
N GLN A 169 -9.03 -29.38 -10.93
CA GLN A 169 -7.65 -29.79 -10.72
C GLN A 169 -6.87 -28.83 -9.81
N LYS A 170 -7.11 -27.51 -9.95
CA LYS A 170 -6.45 -26.45 -9.18
C LYS A 170 -6.81 -26.54 -7.69
N TYR A 171 -8.03 -26.97 -7.39
CA TYR A 171 -8.58 -27.06 -6.04
C TYR A 171 -8.21 -28.37 -5.33
N ARG A 172 -7.53 -29.33 -5.99
CA ARG A 172 -7.20 -30.64 -5.38
C ARG A 172 -6.44 -30.51 -4.07
N ASN A 173 -5.43 -29.66 -4.00
CA ASN A 173 -4.66 -29.46 -2.78
C ASN A 173 -5.48 -28.74 -1.71
N GLN A 174 -6.26 -27.73 -2.09
CA GLN A 174 -7.14 -27.01 -1.17
C GLN A 174 -8.18 -27.96 -0.55
N VAL A 175 -8.77 -28.84 -1.34
CA VAL A 175 -9.73 -29.85 -0.89
C VAL A 175 -9.08 -30.85 0.08
N LEU A 176 -7.85 -31.28 -0.17
CA LEU A 176 -7.12 -32.16 0.74
C LEU A 176 -6.83 -31.45 2.07
N ASN A 177 -6.41 -30.18 2.02
CA ASN A 177 -6.21 -29.37 3.21
C ASN A 177 -7.52 -29.13 3.96
N ALA A 178 -8.62 -28.92 3.24
CA ALA A 178 -9.97 -28.75 3.81
C ALA A 178 -10.40 -29.98 4.60
N ALA A 179 -10.23 -31.17 4.02
CA ALA A 179 -10.53 -32.42 4.70
C ALA A 179 -9.65 -32.63 5.94
N GLU A 180 -8.38 -32.22 5.89
CA GLU A 180 -7.46 -32.25 7.05
C GLU A 180 -7.90 -31.27 8.14
N THR A 181 -8.25 -30.04 7.79
CA THR A 181 -8.84 -29.08 8.73
C THR A 181 -10.10 -29.65 9.38
N ALA A 182 -10.99 -30.27 8.62
CA ALA A 182 -12.20 -30.87 9.17
C ALA A 182 -11.93 -32.03 10.16
N LEU A 183 -10.80 -32.74 10.01
CA LEU A 183 -10.37 -33.76 10.97
C LEU A 183 -10.00 -33.15 12.33
N GLU A 184 -9.61 -31.88 12.40
CA GLU A 184 -9.30 -31.20 13.67
C GLU A 184 -10.55 -30.97 14.51
N PHE A 185 -11.71 -30.81 13.86
CA PHE A 185 -13.00 -30.58 14.50
C PHE A 185 -13.79 -31.87 14.74
N ASN A 186 -13.11 -32.93 15.17
CA ASN A 186 -13.78 -34.16 15.61
C ASN A 186 -14.22 -34.04 17.08
N LEU A 187 -15.10 -34.94 17.50
CA LEU A 187 -15.69 -34.93 18.85
C LEU A 187 -14.63 -35.02 19.98
N GLN A 188 -13.55 -35.78 19.78
CA GLN A 188 -12.47 -35.93 20.76
C GLN A 188 -11.67 -34.63 20.92
N ASN A 189 -11.33 -33.95 19.82
CA ASN A 189 -10.64 -32.67 19.86
C ASN A 189 -11.54 -31.55 20.39
N SER A 190 -12.82 -31.52 20.00
CA SER A 190 -13.79 -30.57 20.56
C SER A 190 -13.92 -30.74 22.08
N PHE A 191 -13.96 -31.99 22.57
CA PHE A 191 -13.98 -32.29 24.00
C PHE A 191 -12.68 -31.85 24.70
N ARG A 192 -11.53 -32.09 24.07
CA ARG A 192 -10.23 -31.62 24.58
C ARG A 192 -10.16 -30.10 24.65
N HIS A 193 -10.47 -29.38 23.57
CA HIS A 193 -10.45 -27.90 23.55
C HIS A 193 -11.44 -27.31 24.56
N PHE A 194 -12.63 -27.92 24.72
CA PHE A 194 -13.58 -27.51 25.75
C PHE A 194 -12.98 -27.67 27.14
N THR A 195 -12.34 -28.81 27.42
CA THR A 195 -11.70 -29.09 28.71
C THR A 195 -10.56 -28.12 28.99
N GLU A 196 -9.66 -27.90 28.03
CA GLU A 196 -8.53 -26.97 28.15
C GLU A 196 -9.01 -25.53 28.40
N ALA A 197 -10.03 -25.07 27.67
CA ALA A 197 -10.62 -23.75 27.87
C ALA A 197 -11.24 -23.62 29.28
N TYR A 198 -11.91 -24.67 29.77
CA TYR A 198 -12.50 -24.68 31.11
C TYR A 198 -11.44 -24.70 32.22
N GLN A 199 -10.35 -25.44 32.03
CA GLN A 199 -9.20 -25.43 32.95
C GLN A 199 -8.54 -24.06 33.02
N ALA A 200 -8.34 -23.41 31.88
CA ALA A 200 -7.79 -22.07 31.81
C ALA A 200 -8.69 -21.05 32.52
N LEU A 201 -10.01 -21.18 32.38
CA LEU A 201 -10.98 -20.27 32.99
C LEU A 201 -11.10 -20.45 34.51
N LEU A 202 -10.98 -21.69 35.00
CA LEU A 202 -11.13 -22.02 36.42
C LEU A 202 -9.80 -22.06 37.20
N GLY A 203 -8.66 -21.96 36.53
CA GLY A 203 -7.33 -22.07 37.15
C GLY A 203 -7.07 -23.41 37.85
N THR A 204 -7.81 -24.46 37.49
CA THR A 204 -7.74 -25.79 38.11
C THR A 204 -7.59 -26.88 37.05
N SER A 205 -6.76 -27.88 37.34
CA SER A 205 -6.60 -29.04 36.47
C SER A 205 -7.68 -30.09 36.74
N PHE A 206 -8.28 -30.63 35.67
CA PHE A 206 -9.16 -31.80 35.78
C PHE A 206 -8.34 -33.07 35.93
N ASP A 207 -8.91 -34.06 36.62
CA ASP A 207 -8.34 -35.41 36.73
C ASP A 207 -8.15 -36.05 35.35
N GLU A 208 -6.88 -36.19 34.94
CA GLU A 208 -6.51 -36.79 33.66
C GLU A 208 -7.06 -38.22 33.47
N ASN A 209 -7.23 -39.00 34.54
CA ASN A 209 -7.73 -40.36 34.42
C ASN A 209 -9.23 -40.36 34.09
N ARG A 210 -10.00 -39.44 34.68
CA ARG A 210 -11.41 -39.23 34.32
C ARG A 210 -11.55 -38.69 32.91
N LEU A 211 -10.69 -37.76 32.49
CA LEU A 211 -10.65 -37.26 31.11
C LEU A 211 -10.30 -38.36 30.10
N LYS A 212 -9.31 -39.20 30.39
CA LYS A 212 -8.95 -40.37 29.57
C LYS A 212 -10.10 -41.39 29.52
N GLN A 213 -10.82 -41.59 30.62
CA GLN A 213 -11.96 -42.51 30.67
C GLN A 213 -13.19 -41.98 29.91
N ALA A 214 -13.50 -40.69 30.02
CA ALA A 214 -14.53 -40.03 29.20
C ALA A 214 -14.13 -40.02 27.71
N GLY A 215 -12.86 -39.71 27.43
CA GLY A 215 -12.25 -39.79 26.10
C GLY A 215 -12.35 -41.18 25.47
N LYS A 216 -12.19 -42.26 26.26
CA LYS A 216 -12.32 -43.65 25.81
C LYS A 216 -13.71 -44.00 25.28
N GLN A 217 -14.77 -43.34 25.73
CA GLN A 217 -16.11 -43.53 25.16
C GLN A 217 -16.22 -42.97 23.73
N PHE A 218 -15.37 -42.01 23.37
CA PHE A 218 -15.29 -41.43 22.02
C PHE A 218 -14.30 -42.15 21.09
N VAL A 219 -13.50 -43.09 21.60
CA VAL A 219 -12.47 -43.85 20.85
C VAL A 219 -13.06 -44.70 19.72
N HIS A 220 -14.36 -45.01 19.73
CA HIS A 220 -14.96 -45.78 18.64
C HIS A 220 -14.93 -45.06 17.27
N LEU A 221 -14.57 -43.77 17.23
CA LEU A 221 -14.45 -42.93 16.03
C LEU A 221 -13.02 -42.83 15.45
N THR A 222 -11.97 -43.31 16.15
CA THR A 222 -10.56 -43.07 15.74
C THR A 222 -10.12 -43.87 14.52
N GLY A 223 -10.59 -45.11 14.40
CA GLY A 223 -10.20 -46.01 13.29
C GLY A 223 -10.60 -45.49 11.90
N GLU A 224 -11.67 -44.70 11.81
CA GLU A 224 -12.08 -44.07 10.54
C GLU A 224 -11.24 -42.82 10.22
N MET A 225 -10.85 -42.05 11.24
CA MET A 225 -9.98 -40.89 11.05
C MET A 225 -8.59 -41.28 10.55
N ASP A 226 -8.01 -42.35 11.10
CA ASP A 226 -6.70 -42.83 10.68
C ASP A 226 -6.72 -43.33 9.22
N LYS A 227 -7.82 -43.96 8.79
CA LYS A 227 -8.04 -44.32 7.38
C LYS A 227 -8.13 -43.09 6.47
N ILE A 228 -8.87 -42.06 6.88
CA ILE A 228 -8.97 -40.80 6.12
C ILE A 228 -7.61 -40.12 6.01
N LYS A 229 -6.85 -40.02 7.12
CA LYS A 229 -5.49 -39.47 7.13
C LYS A 229 -4.54 -40.23 6.21
N ALA A 230 -4.56 -41.57 6.27
CA ALA A 230 -3.73 -42.41 5.42
C ALA A 230 -4.06 -42.22 3.93
N GLU A 231 -5.34 -42.13 3.56
CA GLU A 231 -5.75 -41.90 2.18
C GLU A 231 -5.41 -40.48 1.69
N ILE A 232 -5.55 -39.44 2.54
CA ILE A 232 -5.07 -38.07 2.24
C ILE A 232 -3.56 -38.08 1.94
N GLN A 233 -2.77 -38.76 2.78
CA GLN A 233 -1.32 -38.87 2.57
C GLN A 233 -0.96 -39.61 1.28
N LYS A 234 -1.63 -40.72 1.00
CA LYS A 234 -1.47 -41.49 -0.24
C LYS A 234 -1.78 -40.62 -1.47
N ARG A 235 -2.82 -39.80 -1.41
CA ARG A 235 -3.22 -38.89 -2.50
C ARG A 235 -2.30 -37.70 -2.64
N ARG A 236 -1.77 -37.13 -1.56
CA ARG A 236 -0.70 -36.13 -1.64
C ARG A 236 0.49 -36.67 -2.41
N LYS A 237 0.90 -37.92 -2.11
CA LYS A 237 1.96 -38.60 -2.86
C LYS A 237 1.59 -38.83 -4.33
N ALA A 238 0.33 -39.19 -4.63
CA ALA A 238 -0.15 -39.37 -6.00
C ALA A 238 -0.28 -38.05 -6.79
N VAL A 239 -0.69 -36.95 -6.17
CA VAL A 239 -0.75 -35.60 -6.78
C VAL A 239 0.67 -35.10 -7.06
N SER A 240 1.59 -35.32 -6.12
CA SER A 240 3.02 -35.04 -6.31
C SER A 240 3.65 -35.94 -7.41
N ALA A 241 3.21 -37.20 -7.53
CA ALA A 241 3.65 -38.13 -8.58
C ALA A 241 3.00 -37.84 -9.95
N ASN A 242 1.76 -37.34 -10.02
CA ASN A 242 1.15 -36.90 -11.29
C ASN A 242 1.66 -35.54 -11.75
N GLN A 243 2.33 -34.76 -10.88
CA GLN A 243 3.15 -33.62 -11.29
C GLN A 243 4.50 -34.08 -11.86
N SER A 244 5.00 -35.27 -11.52
CA SER A 244 6.29 -35.77 -12.02
C SER A 244 6.26 -36.36 -13.43
N THR A 245 5.08 -36.48 -14.05
CA THR A 245 4.93 -36.81 -15.47
C THR A 245 4.94 -35.57 -16.38
N LYS A 246 4.95 -34.35 -15.83
CA LYS A 246 5.28 -33.14 -16.60
C LYS A 246 6.80 -33.08 -16.78
N ARG A 247 7.25 -32.96 -18.03
CA ARG A 247 8.65 -32.68 -18.40
C ARG A 247 9.19 -31.56 -17.50
N THR A 248 10.27 -31.80 -16.75
CA THR A 248 10.94 -30.73 -15.98
C THR A 248 11.51 -29.72 -16.99
N PRO A 249 10.99 -28.48 -17.04
CA PRO A 249 11.43 -27.54 -18.06
C PRO A 249 12.89 -27.15 -17.83
N LEU A 250 13.67 -27.08 -18.91
CA LEU A 250 15.04 -26.58 -18.85
C LEU A 250 15.01 -25.05 -18.90
N VAL A 251 15.74 -24.38 -18.00
CA VAL A 251 15.95 -22.93 -18.06
C VAL A 251 17.37 -22.61 -18.51
N SER A 252 17.53 -21.81 -19.56
CA SER A 252 18.82 -21.25 -19.94
C SER A 252 19.01 -19.89 -19.27
N ILE A 253 19.92 -19.79 -18.31
CA ILE A 253 20.26 -18.54 -17.62
C ILE A 253 21.35 -17.84 -18.43
N VAL A 254 21.00 -16.76 -19.11
CA VAL A 254 21.92 -15.91 -19.87
C VAL A 254 22.39 -14.77 -18.99
N ILE A 255 23.70 -14.67 -18.80
CA ILE A 255 24.34 -13.61 -18.01
C ILE A 255 25.35 -12.89 -18.90
N LEU A 256 25.08 -11.62 -19.17
CA LEU A 256 26.02 -10.72 -19.84
C LEU A 256 26.97 -10.10 -18.81
N THR A 257 28.28 -10.15 -19.08
CA THR A 257 29.31 -9.58 -18.22
C THR A 257 30.12 -8.51 -18.96
N PHE A 258 30.38 -7.38 -18.31
CA PHE A 258 31.32 -6.37 -18.78
C PHE A 258 32.00 -5.72 -17.57
N ASN A 259 33.22 -6.17 -17.28
CA ASN A 259 33.95 -5.89 -16.04
C ASN A 259 33.15 -6.30 -14.79
N GLN A 260 33.41 -5.64 -13.66
CA GLN A 260 32.73 -5.86 -12.38
C GLN A 260 32.84 -7.31 -11.88
N LEU A 261 34.06 -7.87 -11.90
CA LEU A 261 34.34 -9.24 -11.43
C LEU A 261 33.77 -9.54 -10.03
N SER A 262 33.80 -8.58 -9.11
CA SER A 262 33.30 -8.76 -7.74
C SER A 262 31.80 -9.10 -7.71
N TYR A 263 30.99 -8.38 -8.48
CA TYR A 263 29.55 -8.61 -8.59
C TYR A 263 29.24 -9.89 -9.38
N THR A 264 29.93 -10.09 -10.50
CA THR A 264 29.81 -11.31 -11.31
C THR A 264 30.05 -12.56 -10.48
N ARG A 265 31.06 -12.52 -9.60
CA ARG A 265 31.35 -13.62 -8.67
C ARG A 265 30.19 -13.88 -7.70
N LYS A 266 29.68 -12.83 -7.04
CA LYS A 266 28.55 -12.95 -6.10
C LYS A 266 27.30 -13.51 -6.79
N CYS A 267 27.00 -13.05 -8.01
CA CYS A 267 25.89 -13.55 -8.81
C CYS A 267 26.03 -15.07 -9.04
N LEU A 268 27.16 -15.53 -9.57
CA LEU A 268 27.37 -16.96 -9.84
C LEU A 268 27.39 -17.82 -8.57
N GLU A 269 28.02 -17.35 -7.49
CA GLU A 269 28.04 -18.05 -6.20
C GLU A 269 26.62 -18.19 -5.62
N SER A 270 25.78 -17.15 -5.73
CA SER A 270 24.39 -17.20 -5.28
C SER A 270 23.53 -18.15 -6.13
N ILE A 271 23.75 -18.21 -7.46
CA ILE A 271 23.08 -19.15 -8.36
C ILE A 271 23.44 -20.59 -7.97
N GLU A 272 24.73 -20.89 -7.79
CA GLU A 272 25.21 -22.22 -7.38
C GLU A 272 24.64 -22.64 -6.01
N LYS A 273 24.49 -21.68 -5.09
CA LYS A 273 23.95 -21.92 -3.75
C LYS A 273 22.45 -22.16 -3.75
N TYR A 274 21.67 -21.39 -4.49
CA TYR A 274 20.21 -21.30 -4.34
C TYR A 274 19.38 -21.86 -5.50
N THR A 275 20.02 -22.39 -6.55
CA THR A 275 19.34 -22.91 -7.75
C THR A 275 19.59 -24.41 -7.90
N ARG A 276 18.94 -25.22 -7.05
CA ARG A 276 19.12 -26.70 -7.06
C ARG A 276 17.84 -27.47 -7.43
N ASP A 277 16.73 -26.75 -7.47
CA ASP A 277 15.36 -27.26 -7.64
C ASP A 277 14.83 -27.11 -9.07
N VAL A 278 15.61 -26.50 -9.97
CA VAL A 278 15.27 -26.31 -11.39
C VAL A 278 16.41 -26.80 -12.27
N LYS A 279 16.09 -27.57 -13.32
CA LYS A 279 17.06 -27.97 -14.34
C LYS A 279 17.45 -26.74 -15.14
N HIS A 280 18.74 -26.39 -15.14
CA HIS A 280 19.22 -25.18 -15.80
C HIS A 280 20.58 -25.38 -16.48
N GLU A 281 20.88 -24.52 -17.45
CA GLU A 281 22.21 -24.28 -18.01
C GLU A 281 22.57 -22.80 -17.81
N VAL A 282 23.87 -22.49 -17.71
CA VAL A 282 24.33 -21.10 -17.57
C VAL A 282 25.14 -20.70 -18.79
N ILE A 283 24.69 -19.66 -19.49
CA ILE A 283 25.33 -19.12 -20.68
C ILE A 283 25.91 -17.76 -20.33
N LEU A 284 27.23 -17.72 -20.20
CA LEU A 284 27.98 -16.52 -19.91
C LEU A 284 28.39 -15.86 -21.22
N VAL A 285 28.10 -14.58 -21.37
CA VAL A 285 28.55 -13.77 -22.51
C VAL A 285 29.42 -12.66 -21.96
N ASP A 286 30.71 -12.67 -22.25
CA ASP A 286 31.62 -11.60 -21.88
C ASP A 286 31.76 -10.57 -23.00
N ASN A 287 31.49 -9.31 -22.68
CA ASN A 287 31.42 -8.21 -23.63
C ASN A 287 32.75 -7.42 -23.72
N ALA A 288 33.87 -8.14 -23.77
CA ALA A 288 35.24 -7.61 -23.82
C ALA A 288 35.75 -7.00 -22.49
N SER A 289 35.55 -7.71 -21.37
CA SER A 289 36.03 -7.29 -20.06
C SER A 289 37.57 -7.24 -19.97
N LYS A 290 38.09 -6.30 -19.17
CA LYS A 290 39.54 -6.07 -18.98
C LYS A 290 40.01 -6.19 -17.52
N ASP A 291 39.10 -6.47 -16.59
CA ASP A 291 39.35 -6.49 -15.14
C ASP A 291 39.65 -7.88 -14.56
N GLY A 292 39.94 -8.87 -15.42
CA GLY A 292 40.15 -10.26 -15.01
C GLY A 292 38.89 -11.13 -15.00
N THR A 293 37.74 -10.60 -15.42
CA THR A 293 36.48 -11.37 -15.57
C THR A 293 36.64 -12.57 -16.51
N VAL A 294 37.21 -12.41 -17.71
CA VAL A 294 37.37 -13.52 -18.67
C VAL A 294 38.18 -14.71 -18.10
N PRO A 295 39.37 -14.52 -17.51
CA PRO A 295 40.09 -15.60 -16.83
C PRO A 295 39.28 -16.31 -15.74
N PHE A 296 38.49 -15.57 -14.96
CA PHE A 296 37.63 -16.14 -13.94
C PHE A 296 36.50 -16.99 -14.56
N LEU A 297 35.78 -16.48 -15.56
CA LEU A 297 34.70 -17.21 -16.23
C LEU A 297 35.20 -18.48 -16.91
N LYS A 298 36.39 -18.44 -17.55
CA LYS A 298 37.03 -19.64 -18.12
C LYS A 298 37.29 -20.73 -17.08
N LYS A 299 37.70 -20.35 -15.86
CA LYS A 299 37.87 -21.31 -14.75
C LYS A 299 36.52 -21.81 -14.24
N TRP A 300 35.53 -20.94 -14.15
CA TRP A 300 34.19 -21.27 -13.67
C TRP A 300 33.49 -22.27 -14.59
N VAL A 301 33.47 -22.04 -15.91
CA VAL A 301 32.85 -22.97 -16.88
C VAL A 301 33.52 -24.34 -16.90
N LYS A 302 34.85 -24.41 -16.70
CA LYS A 302 35.54 -25.72 -16.57
C LYS A 302 35.04 -26.56 -15.38
N LYS A 303 34.56 -25.91 -14.31
CA LYS A 303 33.97 -26.59 -13.15
C LYS A 303 32.49 -26.93 -13.33
N HIS A 304 31.81 -26.31 -14.30
CA HIS A 304 30.37 -26.41 -14.51
C HIS A 304 30.08 -26.90 -15.93
N PRO A 305 30.01 -28.23 -16.17
CA PRO A 305 29.95 -28.80 -17.52
C PRO A 305 28.65 -28.48 -18.28
N HIS A 306 27.61 -28.01 -17.60
CA HIS A 306 26.38 -27.51 -18.20
C HIS A 306 26.40 -26.01 -18.48
N SER A 307 27.57 -25.37 -18.40
CA SER A 307 27.74 -23.95 -18.65
C SER A 307 28.54 -23.68 -19.90
N ARG A 308 28.34 -22.51 -20.51
CA ARG A 308 29.01 -22.08 -21.74
C ARG A 308 29.53 -20.67 -21.57
N LEU A 309 30.63 -20.36 -22.25
CA LEU A 309 31.21 -19.01 -22.29
C LEU A 309 31.38 -18.55 -23.74
N ILE A 310 30.81 -17.40 -24.06
CA ILE A 310 31.02 -16.65 -25.30
C ILE A 310 31.88 -15.44 -24.91
N VAL A 311 33.02 -15.24 -25.56
CA VAL A 311 33.90 -14.09 -25.29
C VAL A 311 33.96 -13.21 -26.53
N ASN A 312 33.49 -11.98 -26.40
CA ASN A 312 33.54 -10.99 -27.47
C ASN A 312 34.88 -10.24 -27.47
N SER A 313 35.32 -9.84 -28.66
CA SER A 313 36.48 -8.96 -28.84
C SER A 313 36.17 -7.49 -28.58
N GLU A 314 34.89 -7.11 -28.66
CA GLU A 314 34.39 -5.75 -28.46
C GLU A 314 33.07 -5.76 -27.66
N ASN A 315 32.73 -4.61 -27.06
CA ASN A 315 31.48 -4.45 -26.34
C ASN A 315 30.33 -4.23 -27.34
N ARG A 316 29.45 -5.24 -27.47
CA ARG A 316 28.27 -5.26 -28.36
C ARG A 316 27.00 -4.64 -27.75
N GLY A 317 27.13 -3.95 -26.61
CA GLY A 317 25.99 -3.43 -25.87
C GLY A 317 25.17 -4.52 -25.17
N TYR A 318 24.12 -4.10 -24.47
CA TYR A 318 23.31 -4.99 -23.64
C TYR A 318 22.48 -5.96 -24.50
N ALA A 319 21.72 -5.44 -25.46
CA ALA A 319 20.91 -6.25 -26.36
C ALA A 319 21.76 -7.20 -27.20
N GLY A 320 22.84 -6.71 -27.81
CA GLY A 320 23.71 -7.53 -28.67
C GLY A 320 24.37 -8.69 -27.93
N GLY A 321 24.87 -8.45 -26.71
CA GLY A 321 25.44 -9.50 -25.86
C GLY A 321 24.40 -10.53 -25.41
N ASN A 322 23.26 -10.09 -24.89
CA ASN A 322 22.17 -10.99 -24.49
C ASN A 322 21.62 -11.80 -25.68
N ASN A 323 21.52 -11.20 -26.87
CA ASN A 323 21.08 -11.88 -28.09
C ASN A 323 21.99 -13.05 -28.48
N GLN A 324 23.31 -12.96 -28.24
CA GLN A 324 24.22 -14.10 -28.44
C GLN A 324 23.92 -15.24 -27.46
N GLY A 325 23.62 -14.90 -26.21
CA GLY A 325 23.21 -15.87 -25.19
C GLY A 325 21.87 -16.52 -25.51
N ILE A 326 20.86 -15.73 -25.90
CA ILE A 326 19.53 -16.22 -26.33
C ILE A 326 19.67 -17.23 -27.48
N LYS A 327 20.50 -16.92 -28.49
CA LYS A 327 20.73 -17.82 -29.64
C LYS A 327 21.43 -19.13 -29.24
N ALA A 328 22.21 -19.13 -28.15
CA ALA A 328 22.89 -20.31 -27.64
C ALA A 328 22.04 -21.14 -26.64
N ALA A 329 20.83 -20.67 -26.29
CA ALA A 329 19.97 -21.28 -25.30
C ALA A 329 19.21 -22.51 -25.82
N HIS A 330 19.20 -23.59 -25.03
CA HIS A 330 18.46 -24.84 -25.30
C HIS A 330 17.21 -25.00 -24.44
N GLY A 331 17.01 -24.13 -23.45
CA GLY A 331 15.91 -24.17 -22.49
C GLY A 331 14.54 -23.95 -23.11
N ASP A 332 13.52 -24.50 -22.44
CA ASP A 332 12.12 -24.19 -22.70
C ASP A 332 11.79 -22.75 -22.25
N TYR A 333 12.55 -22.25 -21.29
CA TYR A 333 12.59 -20.86 -20.86
C TYR A 333 14.01 -20.30 -20.97
N VAL A 334 14.14 -19.02 -21.28
CA VAL A 334 15.40 -18.26 -21.23
C VAL A 334 15.25 -17.17 -20.19
N LEU A 335 16.15 -17.15 -19.21
CA LEU A 335 16.24 -16.09 -18.24
C LEU A 335 17.37 -15.14 -18.65
N LEU A 336 17.03 -13.88 -18.90
CA LEU A 336 18.00 -12.81 -18.98
C LEU A 336 18.26 -12.31 -17.56
N LEU A 337 19.52 -12.37 -17.10
CA LEU A 337 19.90 -12.03 -15.74
C LEU A 337 21.15 -11.14 -15.74
N ASN A 338 21.05 -10.00 -15.07
CA ASN A 338 22.20 -9.11 -14.91
C ASN A 338 23.27 -9.72 -13.98
N ASN A 339 24.52 -9.29 -14.14
CA ASN A 339 25.63 -9.79 -13.33
C ASN A 339 25.76 -9.10 -11.96
N ASP A 340 25.00 -8.03 -11.70
CA ASP A 340 24.98 -7.24 -10.45
C ASP A 340 23.76 -7.55 -9.58
N VAL A 341 23.42 -8.83 -9.49
CA VAL A 341 22.35 -9.36 -8.64
C VAL A 341 22.85 -10.46 -7.70
N GLU A 342 22.10 -10.69 -6.63
CA GLU A 342 22.26 -11.83 -5.74
C GLU A 342 20.90 -12.51 -5.56
N VAL A 343 20.81 -13.77 -6.02
CA VAL A 343 19.54 -14.52 -6.01
C VAL A 343 19.28 -15.14 -4.64
N THR A 344 18.02 -15.46 -4.34
CA THR A 344 17.59 -15.99 -3.03
C THR A 344 16.96 -17.39 -3.15
N PRO A 345 16.84 -18.18 -2.06
CA PRO A 345 16.28 -19.54 -2.13
C PRO A 345 14.94 -19.62 -2.85
N GLY A 346 14.83 -20.48 -3.88
CA GLY A 346 13.59 -20.74 -4.64
C GLY A 346 13.18 -19.64 -5.63
N TRP A 347 14.02 -18.65 -5.87
CA TRP A 347 13.74 -17.54 -6.79
C TRP A 347 13.30 -18.02 -8.18
N LEU A 348 14.02 -19.00 -8.76
CA LEU A 348 13.78 -19.48 -10.12
C LEU A 348 12.60 -20.44 -10.19
N SER A 349 12.51 -21.40 -9.26
CA SER A 349 11.41 -22.38 -9.24
C SER A 349 10.05 -21.73 -9.06
N ARG A 350 9.95 -20.63 -8.29
CA ARG A 350 8.71 -19.84 -8.16
C ARG A 350 8.32 -19.15 -9.46
N MET A 351 9.27 -18.58 -10.21
CA MET A 351 9.00 -18.00 -11.52
C MET A 351 8.56 -19.05 -12.54
N VAL A 352 9.26 -20.19 -12.60
CA VAL A 352 8.89 -21.33 -13.46
C VAL A 352 7.50 -21.85 -13.09
N ARG A 353 7.20 -22.00 -11.79
CA ARG A 353 5.89 -22.43 -11.30
C ARG A 353 4.76 -21.51 -11.78
N VAL A 354 4.96 -20.19 -11.75
CA VAL A 354 3.97 -19.22 -12.26
C VAL A 354 3.79 -19.36 -13.77
N MET A 355 4.88 -19.47 -14.54
CA MET A 355 4.81 -19.69 -16.00
C MET A 355 4.09 -21.00 -16.37
N GLU A 356 4.28 -22.05 -15.58
CA GLU A 356 3.61 -23.34 -15.77
C GLU A 356 2.14 -23.35 -15.33
N GLN A 357 1.76 -22.43 -14.44
CA GLN A 357 0.40 -22.30 -13.91
C GLN A 357 -0.51 -21.48 -14.83
N PHE A 358 0.04 -20.49 -15.54
CA PHE A 358 -0.70 -19.57 -16.40
C PHE A 358 -0.16 -19.63 -17.84
N PRO A 359 -0.70 -20.50 -18.71
CA PRO A 359 -0.18 -20.75 -20.05
C PRO A 359 -0.07 -19.53 -20.97
N GLU A 360 -0.89 -18.50 -20.71
CA GLU A 360 -0.95 -17.22 -21.42
C GLU A 360 0.22 -16.26 -21.08
N LEU A 361 0.96 -16.52 -20.00
CA LEU A 361 2.15 -15.75 -19.66
C LEU A 361 3.30 -16.06 -20.61
N GLY A 362 3.87 -15.01 -21.21
CA GLY A 362 5.05 -15.08 -22.05
C GLY A 362 6.33 -14.64 -21.34
N ILE A 363 6.22 -13.67 -20.42
CA ILE A 363 7.37 -13.07 -19.72
C ILE A 363 7.01 -12.86 -18.25
N VAL A 364 7.92 -13.22 -17.34
CA VAL A 364 7.77 -12.91 -15.91
C VAL A 364 9.08 -12.40 -15.31
N GLY A 365 8.96 -11.63 -14.22
CA GLY A 365 10.10 -11.15 -13.45
C GLY A 365 9.86 -11.20 -11.94
N PRO A 366 10.92 -11.20 -11.11
CA PRO A 366 10.80 -11.20 -9.66
C PRO A 366 10.64 -9.79 -9.09
N MET A 367 10.31 -9.70 -7.81
CA MET A 367 10.47 -8.49 -7.01
C MET A 367 11.95 -8.23 -6.68
N THR A 368 12.31 -6.98 -6.41
CA THR A 368 13.66 -6.59 -5.99
C THR A 368 13.66 -5.40 -5.03
N ASN A 369 14.77 -5.17 -4.33
CA ASN A 369 14.96 -3.99 -3.47
C ASN A 369 15.16 -2.69 -4.27
N TYR A 370 15.65 -2.78 -5.51
CA TYR A 370 16.10 -1.60 -6.23
C TYR A 370 15.83 -1.71 -7.74
N ILE A 371 14.77 -1.04 -8.19
CA ILE A 371 14.48 -0.77 -9.61
C ILE A 371 13.42 0.35 -9.70
N ALA A 372 13.17 0.91 -10.88
CA ALA A 372 12.01 1.78 -11.10
C ALA A 372 10.73 0.94 -11.27
N GLY A 373 9.60 1.48 -10.81
CA GLY A 373 8.28 0.91 -11.05
C GLY A 373 7.92 -0.31 -10.16
N PRO A 374 6.90 -1.09 -10.57
CA PRO A 374 6.18 -2.02 -9.69
C PRO A 374 6.98 -3.25 -9.22
N GLN A 375 8.18 -3.50 -9.77
CA GLN A 375 9.05 -4.59 -9.29
C GLN A 375 9.86 -4.19 -8.05
N LYS A 376 9.91 -2.91 -7.69
CA LYS A 376 10.54 -2.44 -6.45
C LYS A 376 9.69 -2.79 -5.25
N ASP A 377 10.32 -3.37 -4.24
CA ASP A 377 9.74 -3.63 -2.95
C ASP A 377 10.13 -2.55 -1.95
N GLU A 378 9.25 -1.57 -1.75
CA GLU A 378 9.49 -0.40 -0.89
C GLU A 378 9.73 -0.76 0.59
N THR A 379 9.33 -1.96 1.02
CA THR A 379 9.55 -2.42 2.39
C THR A 379 10.95 -3.00 2.63
N SER A 380 11.84 -3.00 1.64
CA SER A 380 13.18 -3.59 1.73
C SER A 380 14.14 -2.70 2.53
N THR A 381 14.37 -3.03 3.81
CA THR A 381 15.23 -2.23 4.72
C THR A 381 16.46 -2.98 5.23
N TYR A 382 16.72 -4.19 4.72
CA TYR A 382 17.85 -5.01 5.17
C TYR A 382 19.21 -4.46 4.70
N THR A 383 20.25 -4.71 5.50
CA THR A 383 21.64 -4.28 5.21
C THR A 383 22.65 -5.43 5.24
N THR A 384 22.23 -6.64 5.64
CA THR A 384 23.07 -7.85 5.74
C THR A 384 22.53 -8.98 4.85
N ASN A 385 23.36 -9.99 4.59
CA ASN A 385 22.95 -11.17 3.83
C ASN A 385 21.90 -12.00 4.59
N GLU A 386 22.00 -12.12 5.91
CA GLU A 386 20.99 -12.77 6.74
C GLU A 386 19.65 -12.02 6.65
N GLY A 387 19.69 -10.68 6.68
CA GLY A 387 18.50 -9.85 6.51
C GLY A 387 17.86 -9.99 5.13
N LEU A 388 18.66 -10.08 4.06
CA LEU A 388 18.18 -10.38 2.70
C LEU A 388 17.44 -11.72 2.65
N LEU A 389 18.02 -12.78 3.23
CA LEU A 389 17.41 -14.11 3.22
C LEU A 389 16.10 -14.15 4.01
N GLU A 390 16.06 -13.49 5.17
CA GLU A 390 14.84 -13.41 5.97
C GLU A 390 13.75 -12.60 5.28
N HIS A 391 14.11 -11.46 4.67
CA HIS A 391 13.19 -10.65 3.87
C HIS A 391 12.57 -11.47 2.72
N ALA A 392 13.41 -12.18 1.97
CA ALA A 392 12.95 -13.05 0.89
C ALA A 392 12.05 -14.19 1.40
N ARG A 393 12.34 -14.77 2.57
CA ARG A 393 11.51 -15.82 3.20
C ARG A 393 10.14 -15.30 3.61
N ILE A 394 10.08 -14.19 4.35
CA ILE A 394 8.83 -13.55 4.77
C ILE A 394 7.97 -13.19 3.55
N ARG A 395 8.61 -12.65 2.50
CA ARG A 395 7.92 -12.33 1.25
C ARG A 395 7.36 -13.57 0.57
N ALA A 396 8.17 -14.62 0.48
CA ALA A 396 7.76 -15.87 -0.14
C ALA A 396 6.55 -16.49 0.57
N GLU A 397 6.49 -16.40 1.90
CA GLU A 397 5.35 -16.87 2.70
C GLU A 397 4.11 -16.00 2.51
N LYS A 398 4.26 -14.67 2.58
CA LYS A 398 3.15 -13.71 2.47
C LYS A 398 2.47 -13.75 1.09
N TYR A 399 3.24 -13.94 0.02
CA TYR A 399 2.75 -13.85 -1.35
C TYR A 399 2.74 -15.18 -2.10
N SER A 400 2.87 -16.32 -1.39
CA SER A 400 3.02 -17.65 -1.99
C SER A 400 2.04 -17.91 -3.14
N GLY A 401 2.60 -18.19 -4.33
CA GLY A 401 1.83 -18.49 -5.55
C GLY A 401 1.14 -17.29 -6.21
N LYS A 402 1.30 -16.06 -5.68
CA LYS A 402 0.71 -14.85 -6.25
C LYS A 402 1.61 -14.24 -7.32
N ALA A 403 0.99 -13.82 -8.41
CA ALA A 403 1.59 -13.01 -9.45
C ALA A 403 0.68 -11.82 -9.74
N ARG A 404 1.25 -10.70 -10.16
CA ARG A 404 0.53 -9.50 -10.58
C ARG A 404 0.79 -9.26 -12.06
N GLU A 405 -0.26 -9.21 -12.87
CA GLU A 405 -0.15 -8.83 -14.28
C GLU A 405 0.54 -7.47 -14.38
N ALA A 406 1.47 -7.34 -15.32
CA ALA A 406 2.29 -6.15 -15.48
C ALA A 406 2.39 -5.78 -16.95
N ALA A 407 2.51 -4.49 -17.21
CA ALA A 407 2.76 -3.98 -18.55
C ALA A 407 4.23 -4.27 -18.95
N LYS A 408 5.17 -4.05 -18.02
CA LYS A 408 6.61 -4.19 -18.27
C LYS A 408 7.25 -5.11 -17.22
N ILE A 409 8.25 -5.86 -17.67
CA ILE A 409 9.22 -6.54 -16.81
C ILE A 409 10.59 -5.96 -17.12
N VAL A 410 11.28 -5.44 -16.10
CA VAL A 410 12.57 -4.81 -16.23
C VAL A 410 13.67 -5.86 -16.41
N GLY A 411 14.60 -5.60 -17.33
CA GLY A 411 15.63 -6.53 -17.80
C GLY A 411 16.69 -6.97 -16.77
N PHE A 412 16.61 -6.57 -15.49
CA PHE A 412 17.57 -7.07 -14.48
C PHE A 412 17.44 -8.58 -14.24
N ALA A 413 16.21 -9.09 -14.35
CA ALA A 413 15.87 -10.51 -14.28
C ALA A 413 14.53 -10.76 -15.01
N MET A 414 14.59 -11.35 -16.21
CA MET A 414 13.43 -11.55 -17.07
C MET A 414 13.38 -12.99 -17.59
N LEU A 415 12.43 -13.79 -17.10
CA LEU A 415 12.20 -15.16 -17.54
C LEU A 415 11.20 -15.17 -18.70
N VAL A 416 11.66 -15.61 -19.86
CA VAL A 416 10.91 -15.54 -21.12
C VAL A 416 10.68 -16.95 -21.66
N LYS A 417 9.45 -17.23 -22.09
CA LYS A 417 9.10 -18.49 -22.76
C LYS A 417 9.75 -18.54 -24.15
N LYS A 418 10.30 -19.68 -24.55
CA LYS A 418 10.97 -19.82 -25.86
C LYS A 418 10.08 -19.39 -27.04
N THR A 419 8.79 -19.70 -26.97
CA THR A 419 7.78 -19.32 -27.98
C THR A 419 7.62 -17.82 -28.16
N VAL A 420 7.98 -16.99 -27.17
CA VAL A 420 7.98 -15.53 -27.32
C VAL A 420 9.08 -15.12 -28.28
N PHE A 421 10.32 -15.62 -28.11
CA PHE A 421 11.41 -15.31 -29.05
C PHE A 421 11.11 -15.79 -30.47
N GLU A 422 10.47 -16.96 -30.61
CA GLU A 422 10.03 -17.48 -31.90
C GLU A 422 8.96 -16.58 -32.55
N SER A 423 8.11 -15.93 -31.75
CA SER A 423 7.03 -15.08 -32.23
C SER A 423 7.43 -13.62 -32.50
N ILE A 424 8.33 -13.04 -31.71
CA ILE A 424 8.67 -11.61 -31.78
C ILE A 424 10.14 -11.32 -32.09
N GLY A 425 10.98 -12.36 -32.19
CA GLY A 425 12.43 -12.22 -32.32
C GLY A 425 13.11 -11.92 -30.99
N VAL A 426 14.34 -11.43 -31.06
CA VAL A 426 15.21 -11.16 -29.89
C VAL A 426 15.15 -9.68 -29.46
N LEU A 427 16.03 -9.23 -28.55
CA LEU A 427 16.12 -7.83 -28.16
C LEU A 427 16.59 -6.96 -29.33
N ASP A 428 16.11 -5.72 -29.40
CA ASP A 428 16.48 -4.80 -30.49
C ASP A 428 17.84 -4.15 -30.21
N GLU A 429 18.82 -4.39 -31.08
CA GLU A 429 20.19 -3.90 -30.90
C GLU A 429 20.33 -2.38 -31.13
N ARG A 430 19.27 -1.70 -31.63
CA ARG A 430 19.28 -0.24 -31.82
C ARG A 430 19.43 0.55 -30.52
N PHE A 431 19.05 -0.02 -29.38
CA PHE A 431 19.20 0.60 -28.05
C PHE A 431 20.64 0.55 -27.50
N GLY A 432 21.60 0.02 -28.27
CA GLY A 432 23.02 0.14 -27.96
C GLY A 432 23.40 -0.42 -26.58
N ARG A 433 23.88 0.46 -25.68
CA ARG A 433 24.50 0.08 -24.40
C ARG A 433 23.51 -0.31 -23.29
N GLY A 434 22.21 -0.07 -23.45
CA GLY A 434 21.15 -0.48 -22.52
C GLY A 434 20.10 0.60 -22.25
N ASN A 435 19.00 0.24 -21.59
CA ASN A 435 17.75 0.99 -21.44
C ASN A 435 16.87 1.00 -22.70
N TYR A 436 15.57 0.78 -22.51
CA TYR A 436 14.49 0.69 -23.52
C TYR A 436 14.43 -0.60 -24.35
N GLU A 437 15.45 -1.46 -24.32
CA GLU A 437 15.37 -2.77 -24.97
C GLU A 437 14.35 -3.70 -24.34
N ASP A 438 14.15 -3.60 -23.01
CA ASP A 438 13.18 -4.37 -22.25
C ASP A 438 11.78 -3.78 -22.40
N ASP A 439 11.63 -2.46 -22.41
CA ASP A 439 10.40 -1.77 -22.82
C ASP A 439 9.92 -2.24 -24.19
N ASP A 440 10.83 -2.24 -25.18
CA ASP A 440 10.55 -2.64 -26.54
C ASP A 440 10.15 -4.11 -26.66
N PHE A 441 10.87 -4.97 -25.94
CA PHE A 441 10.63 -6.40 -25.96
C PHE A 441 9.30 -6.75 -25.31
N CYS A 442 8.98 -6.13 -24.16
CA CYS A 442 7.68 -6.30 -23.50
C CYS A 442 6.53 -5.80 -24.38
N LEU A 443 6.70 -4.62 -25.03
CA LEU A 443 5.70 -4.06 -25.94
C LEU A 443 5.44 -5.00 -27.13
N ARG A 444 6.49 -5.51 -27.78
CA ARG A 444 6.33 -6.48 -28.87
C ARG A 444 5.61 -7.75 -28.40
N ALA A 445 5.92 -8.24 -27.21
CA ALA A 445 5.30 -9.46 -26.66
C ALA A 445 3.79 -9.24 -26.42
N SER A 446 3.42 -8.13 -25.79
CA SER A 446 2.01 -7.83 -25.54
C SER A 446 1.21 -7.54 -26.80
N LEU A 447 1.79 -6.88 -27.80
CA LEU A 447 1.14 -6.71 -29.11
C LEU A 447 0.88 -8.05 -29.83
N LYS A 448 1.57 -9.13 -29.45
CA LYS A 448 1.31 -10.50 -29.91
C LYS A 448 0.36 -11.29 -28.99
N GLY A 449 -0.20 -10.65 -27.96
CA GLY A 449 -1.16 -11.26 -27.04
C GLY A 449 -0.52 -12.02 -25.88
N PHE A 450 0.80 -11.97 -25.71
CA PHE A 450 1.44 -12.53 -24.52
C PHE A 450 1.17 -11.66 -23.29
N LYS A 451 0.80 -12.29 -22.19
CA LYS A 451 0.71 -11.61 -20.89
C LYS A 451 2.05 -11.58 -20.18
N LEU A 452 2.26 -10.56 -19.35
CA LEU A 452 3.43 -10.43 -18.51
C LEU A 452 3.03 -10.33 -17.05
N ALA A 453 3.86 -10.84 -16.14
CA ALA A 453 3.54 -10.76 -14.71
C ALA A 453 4.77 -10.66 -13.81
N ILE A 454 4.60 -9.96 -12.69
CA ILE A 454 5.56 -9.90 -11.59
C ILE A 454 5.23 -11.00 -10.60
N VAL A 455 6.21 -11.84 -10.29
CA VAL A 455 6.10 -12.97 -9.36
C VAL A 455 6.36 -12.45 -7.95
N LEU A 456 5.29 -12.26 -7.18
CA LEU A 456 5.33 -11.52 -5.92
C LEU A 456 6.06 -12.27 -4.80
N ASP A 457 6.13 -13.59 -4.88
CA ASP A 457 6.83 -14.47 -3.94
C ASP A 457 8.26 -14.84 -4.38
N SER A 458 8.76 -14.27 -5.48
CA SER A 458 10.16 -14.39 -5.90
C SER A 458 10.88 -13.06 -5.67
N PHE A 459 12.06 -13.11 -5.04
CA PHE A 459 12.82 -11.92 -4.68
C PHE A 459 14.30 -12.07 -5.07
N ILE A 460 14.87 -11.04 -5.67
CA ILE A 460 16.30 -10.97 -6.03
C ILE A 460 16.86 -9.64 -5.52
N HIS A 461 18.03 -9.68 -4.87
CA HIS A 461 18.75 -8.46 -4.54
C HIS A 461 19.41 -7.87 -5.79
N HIS A 462 19.21 -6.59 -6.06
CA HIS A 462 19.85 -5.87 -7.15
C HIS A 462 20.72 -4.75 -6.58
N TYR A 463 22.00 -4.72 -6.97
CA TYR A 463 22.99 -3.78 -6.44
C TYR A 463 22.89 -2.37 -7.08
N GLY A 464 22.05 -2.20 -8.10
CA GLY A 464 21.67 -0.90 -8.67
C GLY A 464 22.66 -0.32 -9.68
N SER A 465 22.54 -0.74 -10.94
CA SER A 465 23.27 -0.23 -12.11
C SER A 465 24.77 -0.10 -11.88
N LYS A 466 25.39 -1.03 -11.13
CA LYS A 466 26.83 -0.99 -10.82
C LYS A 466 27.67 -1.19 -12.08
N SER A 467 27.12 -1.93 -13.04
CA SER A 467 27.69 -2.06 -14.37
C SER A 467 27.65 -0.77 -15.20
N PHE A 468 26.75 0.18 -14.94
CA PHE A 468 26.79 1.52 -15.58
C PHE A 468 27.85 2.41 -14.93
N HIS A 469 27.78 2.56 -13.61
CA HIS A 469 28.71 3.40 -12.84
C HIS A 469 30.16 2.96 -12.99
N GLY A 470 30.41 1.65 -12.88
CA GLY A 470 31.75 1.09 -12.95
C GLY A 470 32.36 1.06 -14.36
N ASN A 471 31.58 1.37 -15.39
CA ASN A 471 32.02 1.44 -16.78
C ASN A 471 31.90 2.86 -17.38
N ASN A 472 31.70 3.89 -16.54
CA ASN A 472 31.51 5.29 -16.94
C ASN A 472 30.45 5.47 -18.04
N ILE A 473 29.36 4.69 -17.98
CA ILE A 473 28.22 4.89 -18.87
C ILE A 473 27.35 5.97 -18.23
N ASP A 474 27.19 7.09 -18.92
CA ASP A 474 26.26 8.15 -18.53
C ASP A 474 24.83 7.61 -18.63
N TYR A 475 24.26 7.29 -17.48
CA TYR A 475 22.94 6.69 -17.35
C TYR A 475 21.85 7.64 -17.87
N GLU A 476 21.93 8.93 -17.53
CA GLU A 476 20.97 9.93 -17.97
C GLU A 476 21.03 10.14 -19.49
N GLN A 477 22.23 10.22 -20.05
CA GLN A 477 22.42 10.38 -21.49
C GLN A 477 21.92 9.13 -22.24
N SER A 478 22.22 7.94 -21.74
CA SER A 478 21.74 6.67 -22.33
C SER A 478 20.21 6.59 -22.31
N LEU A 479 19.57 7.02 -21.21
CA LEU A 479 18.12 7.10 -21.12
C LEU A 479 17.55 8.10 -22.14
N LYS A 480 18.12 9.30 -22.25
CA LYS A 480 17.66 10.35 -23.17
C LYS A 480 17.74 9.92 -24.63
N GLU A 481 18.88 9.36 -25.06
CA GLU A 481 19.06 8.94 -26.46
C GLU A 481 18.17 7.74 -26.81
N ASN A 482 18.12 6.72 -25.95
CA ASN A 482 17.32 5.53 -26.23
C ASN A 482 15.82 5.78 -26.13
N ASN A 483 15.38 6.77 -25.34
CA ASN A 483 14.02 7.27 -25.39
C ASN A 483 13.66 7.76 -26.80
N ARG A 484 14.51 8.62 -27.38
CA ARG A 484 14.30 9.12 -28.75
C ARG A 484 14.20 7.98 -29.77
N VAL A 485 15.07 6.97 -29.66
CA VAL A 485 15.03 5.77 -30.51
C VAL A 485 13.73 4.99 -30.33
N PHE A 486 13.28 4.81 -29.08
CA PHE A 486 12.05 4.10 -28.74
C PHE A 486 10.82 4.83 -29.30
N LEU A 487 10.71 6.14 -29.06
CA LEU A 487 9.61 6.96 -29.56
C LEU A 487 9.56 6.97 -31.08
N GLU A 488 10.69 7.15 -31.75
CA GLU A 488 10.74 7.13 -33.22
C GLU A 488 10.33 5.76 -33.78
N LYS A 489 10.71 4.66 -33.11
CA LYS A 489 10.29 3.31 -33.50
C LYS A 489 8.79 3.10 -33.37
N TRP A 490 8.16 3.69 -32.34
CA TRP A 490 6.78 3.38 -31.94
C TRP A 490 5.78 4.52 -32.19
N LYS A 491 6.18 5.61 -32.85
CA LYS A 491 5.35 6.79 -33.15
C LYS A 491 4.03 6.50 -33.88
N GLU A 492 3.96 5.40 -34.64
CA GLU A 492 2.77 4.99 -35.41
C GLU A 492 1.83 4.06 -34.62
N ILE A 493 2.17 3.70 -33.37
CA ILE A 493 1.23 2.97 -32.50
C ILE A 493 0.15 3.95 -32.05
N GLN A 494 -0.96 3.97 -32.79
CA GLN A 494 -2.21 4.63 -32.40
C GLN A 494 -2.99 3.80 -31.36
N PRO A 495 -3.79 4.45 -30.49
CA PRO A 495 -3.53 4.36 -29.06
C PRO A 495 -4.52 3.44 -28.32
N ALA A 496 -3.94 2.56 -27.51
CA ALA A 496 -4.59 1.82 -26.41
C ALA A 496 -3.61 0.90 -25.66
N HIS A 497 -2.36 0.72 -26.14
CA HIS A 497 -1.49 -0.29 -25.56
C HIS A 497 -1.00 0.13 -24.15
N PRO A 498 -1.39 -0.58 -23.06
CA PRO A 498 -1.14 -0.14 -21.68
C PRO A 498 0.33 0.15 -21.36
N ILE A 499 1.26 -0.60 -21.98
CA ILE A 499 2.72 -0.42 -21.81
C ILE A 499 3.19 0.97 -22.23
N TYR A 500 2.68 1.48 -23.35
CA TYR A 500 3.11 2.80 -23.84
C TYR A 500 2.60 3.93 -22.93
N LEU A 501 1.39 3.76 -22.38
CA LEU A 501 0.85 4.68 -21.37
C LEU A 501 1.64 4.61 -20.05
N THR A 502 1.99 3.40 -19.59
CA THR A 502 2.86 3.22 -18.42
C THR A 502 4.20 3.91 -18.62
N HIS A 503 4.79 3.80 -19.80
CA HIS A 503 6.05 4.46 -20.12
C HIS A 503 5.96 5.99 -19.99
N LEU A 504 4.93 6.61 -20.58
CA LEU A 504 4.74 8.07 -20.51
C LEU A 504 4.48 8.54 -19.06
N LEU A 505 3.77 7.75 -18.27
CA LEU A 505 3.55 8.00 -16.84
C LEU A 505 4.86 7.90 -16.03
N GLU A 506 5.65 6.85 -16.22
CA GLU A 506 6.95 6.67 -15.56
C GLU A 506 7.92 7.80 -15.93
N ARG A 507 7.92 8.22 -17.20
CA ARG A 507 8.74 9.33 -17.68
C ARG A 507 8.32 10.65 -17.03
N SER A 508 7.02 10.92 -16.99
CA SER A 508 6.46 12.10 -16.34
C SER A 508 6.88 12.18 -14.87
N ARG A 509 6.80 11.07 -14.13
CA ARG A 509 7.24 10.98 -12.72
C ARG A 509 8.74 11.22 -12.58
N PHE A 510 9.56 10.59 -13.42
CA PHE A 510 11.01 10.77 -13.38
C PHE A 510 11.43 12.22 -13.64
N ASP A 511 10.85 12.86 -14.67
CA ASP A 511 11.19 14.25 -14.99
C ASP A 511 10.75 15.21 -13.87
N GLU A 512 9.66 14.92 -13.16
CA GLU A 512 9.25 15.65 -11.96
C GLU A 512 10.23 15.47 -10.80
N GLU A 513 10.69 14.24 -10.52
CA GLU A 513 11.69 13.95 -9.47
C GLU A 513 13.00 14.72 -9.72
N GLU A 514 13.38 14.88 -10.98
CA GLU A 514 14.56 15.65 -11.40
C GLU A 514 14.32 17.17 -11.45
N GLY A 515 13.09 17.64 -11.19
CA GLY A 515 12.69 19.05 -11.23
C GLY A 515 12.46 19.61 -12.64
N ASN A 516 12.45 18.75 -13.67
CA ASN A 516 12.21 19.10 -15.07
C ASN A 516 10.71 19.13 -15.39
N PHE A 517 9.96 20.02 -14.72
CA PHE A 517 8.50 20.06 -14.81
C PHE A 517 7.95 20.24 -16.23
N SER A 518 8.65 20.94 -17.13
CA SER A 518 8.25 21.10 -18.53
C SER A 518 8.25 19.78 -19.30
N ALA A 519 9.27 18.94 -19.11
CA ALA A 519 9.37 17.62 -19.73
C ALA A 519 8.38 16.62 -19.12
N ALA A 520 8.17 16.73 -17.81
CA ALA A 520 7.14 15.96 -17.10
C ALA A 520 5.74 16.26 -17.65
N LEU A 521 5.46 17.55 -17.89
CA LEU A 521 4.19 18.03 -18.42
C LEU A 521 3.97 17.59 -19.87
N GLU A 522 5.03 17.57 -20.69
CA GLU A 522 4.94 17.08 -22.07
C GLU A 522 4.61 15.59 -22.12
N SER A 523 5.30 14.78 -21.30
CA SER A 523 5.06 13.33 -21.24
C SER A 523 3.63 13.00 -20.79
N ILE A 524 3.11 13.72 -19.77
CA ILE A 524 1.74 13.49 -19.31
C ILE A 524 0.69 14.02 -20.30
N ARG A 525 0.96 15.12 -21.02
CA ARG A 525 0.08 15.61 -22.11
C ARG A 525 -0.04 14.56 -23.21
N GLN A 526 1.07 13.94 -23.60
CA GLN A 526 1.06 12.86 -24.58
C GLN A 526 0.25 11.67 -24.06
N ALA A 527 0.47 11.25 -22.80
CA ALA A 527 -0.31 10.17 -22.19
C ALA A 527 -1.82 10.49 -22.20
N PHE A 528 -2.17 11.74 -21.89
CA PHE A 528 -3.54 12.23 -21.85
C PHE A 528 -4.20 12.21 -23.24
N VAL A 529 -3.49 12.64 -24.28
CA VAL A 529 -3.99 12.58 -25.67
C VAL A 529 -4.23 11.14 -26.13
N LEU A 530 -3.36 10.21 -25.74
CA LEU A 530 -3.44 8.81 -26.16
C LEU A 530 -4.52 8.04 -25.40
N ALA A 531 -4.71 8.35 -24.12
CA ALA A 531 -5.71 7.68 -23.29
C ALA A 531 -6.53 8.71 -22.50
N PRO A 532 -7.34 9.52 -23.21
CA PRO A 532 -8.17 10.55 -22.60
C PRO A 532 -9.32 9.92 -21.80
N GLY A 533 -9.43 8.60 -21.67
CA GLY A 533 -10.40 7.91 -20.81
C GLY A 533 -9.85 7.44 -19.46
N GLU A 534 -8.54 7.55 -19.22
CA GLU A 534 -7.89 6.92 -18.06
C GLU A 534 -7.78 7.90 -16.88
N ARG A 535 -8.45 7.57 -15.77
CA ARG A 535 -8.51 8.42 -14.56
C ARG A 535 -7.12 8.77 -14.03
N GLU A 536 -6.23 7.79 -13.93
CA GLU A 536 -4.87 7.98 -13.37
C GLU A 536 -4.08 9.03 -14.15
N ILE A 537 -4.19 9.03 -15.48
CA ILE A 537 -3.51 9.99 -16.35
C ILE A 537 -4.07 11.40 -16.16
N HIS A 538 -5.39 11.54 -16.08
CA HIS A 538 -6.00 12.86 -15.84
C HIS A 538 -5.59 13.40 -14.47
N TRP A 539 -5.66 12.56 -13.44
CA TRP A 539 -5.31 12.94 -12.08
C TRP A 539 -3.85 13.38 -12.00
N ARG A 540 -2.94 12.61 -12.60
CA ARG A 540 -1.53 12.98 -12.63
C ARG A 540 -1.27 14.28 -13.40
N TYR A 541 -2.00 14.51 -14.48
CA TYR A 541 -1.90 15.76 -15.23
C TYR A 541 -2.38 16.95 -14.39
N LEU A 542 -3.44 16.79 -13.59
CA LEU A 542 -3.90 17.81 -12.63
C LEU A 542 -2.85 18.16 -11.58
N GLU A 543 -2.22 17.15 -10.97
CA GLU A 543 -1.15 17.35 -9.97
C GLU A 543 0.02 18.15 -10.55
N LEU A 544 0.46 17.81 -11.76
CA LEU A 544 1.55 18.53 -12.42
C LEU A 544 1.19 19.97 -12.76
N LEU A 545 -0.03 20.22 -13.23
CA LEU A 545 -0.48 21.59 -13.52
C LEU A 545 -0.53 22.45 -12.25
N GLU A 546 -1.02 21.89 -11.14
CA GLU A 546 -1.03 22.56 -9.84
C GLU A 546 0.38 22.90 -9.35
N LEU A 547 1.33 21.97 -9.49
CA LEU A 547 2.73 22.20 -9.13
C LEU A 547 3.39 23.30 -9.98
N THR A 548 3.10 23.33 -11.29
CA THR A 548 3.66 24.34 -12.20
C THR A 548 3.00 25.73 -12.08
N GLY A 549 1.88 25.83 -11.37
CA GLY A 549 1.15 27.10 -11.21
C GLY A 549 0.39 27.57 -12.46
N ASP A 550 0.18 26.70 -13.47
CA ASP A 550 -0.65 27.01 -14.64
C ASP A 550 -2.14 26.90 -14.26
N GLU A 551 -2.64 27.93 -13.58
CA GLU A 551 -3.98 27.96 -13.02
C GLU A 551 -5.09 27.83 -14.08
N GLU A 552 -4.87 28.37 -15.29
CA GLU A 552 -5.86 28.35 -16.35
C GLU A 552 -6.01 26.96 -16.97
N ALA A 553 -4.90 26.28 -17.26
CA ALA A 553 -4.94 24.89 -17.71
C ALA A 553 -5.45 23.95 -16.61
N TYR A 554 -5.04 24.19 -15.36
CA TYR A 554 -5.51 23.44 -14.20
C TYR A 554 -7.03 23.53 -14.04
N ALA A 555 -7.59 24.74 -14.06
CA ALA A 555 -9.04 24.96 -13.91
C ALA A 555 -9.84 24.26 -15.01
N ARG A 556 -9.40 24.36 -16.27
CA ARG A 556 -10.05 23.69 -17.41
C ARG A 556 -10.04 22.17 -17.25
N LEU A 557 -8.87 21.60 -16.94
CA LEU A 557 -8.71 20.16 -16.80
C LEU A 557 -9.50 19.63 -15.59
N LEU A 558 -9.59 20.39 -14.50
CA LEU A 558 -10.29 19.96 -13.28
C LEU A 558 -11.81 19.90 -13.51
N ILE A 559 -12.34 20.88 -14.24
CA ILE A 559 -13.75 20.88 -14.64
C ILE A 559 -14.04 19.69 -15.56
N ASP A 560 -13.20 19.44 -16.58
CA ASP A 560 -13.33 18.29 -17.47
C ASP A 560 -13.25 16.95 -16.71
N TYR A 561 -12.30 16.83 -15.77
CA TYR A 561 -12.14 15.65 -14.92
C TYR A 561 -13.41 15.35 -14.12
N VAL A 562 -13.98 16.35 -13.43
CA VAL A 562 -15.20 16.13 -12.63
C VAL A 562 -16.40 15.83 -13.51
N GLN A 563 -16.53 16.45 -14.69
CA GLN A 563 -17.58 16.12 -15.64
C GLN A 563 -17.49 14.67 -16.12
N LYS A 564 -16.26 14.18 -16.32
CA LYS A 564 -15.98 12.83 -16.78
C LYS A 564 -16.11 11.77 -15.70
N TYR A 565 -15.71 12.10 -14.47
CA TYR A 565 -15.73 11.21 -13.31
C TYR A 565 -16.60 11.82 -12.19
N PRO A 566 -17.92 11.99 -12.40
CA PRO A 566 -18.79 12.74 -11.49
C PRO A 566 -19.04 12.06 -10.13
N LYS A 567 -18.54 10.84 -9.94
CA LYS A 567 -18.60 10.11 -8.66
C LYS A 567 -17.26 10.07 -7.93
N ASP A 568 -16.23 10.67 -8.51
CA ASP A 568 -14.89 10.70 -7.93
C ASP A 568 -14.85 11.71 -6.78
N ALA A 569 -14.82 11.21 -5.55
CA ALA A 569 -14.89 12.05 -4.36
C ALA A 569 -13.71 13.04 -4.28
N ASP A 570 -12.49 12.59 -4.60
CA ASP A 570 -11.28 13.42 -4.52
C ASP A 570 -11.34 14.55 -5.56
N GLY A 571 -11.74 14.26 -6.80
CA GLY A 571 -11.95 15.28 -7.83
C GLY A 571 -13.01 16.32 -7.49
N LEU A 572 -14.16 15.86 -6.97
CA LEU A 572 -15.24 16.74 -6.51
C LEU A 572 -14.75 17.65 -5.38
N ASN A 573 -14.07 17.10 -4.38
CA ASN A 573 -13.50 17.87 -3.28
C ASN A 573 -12.47 18.89 -3.79
N LYS A 574 -11.58 18.48 -4.70
CA LYS A 574 -10.55 19.37 -5.27
C LYS A 574 -11.16 20.53 -6.07
N LEU A 575 -12.21 20.26 -6.85
CA LEU A 575 -12.97 21.33 -7.53
C LEU A 575 -13.70 22.21 -6.51
N GLY A 576 -14.24 21.64 -5.43
CA GLY A 576 -14.84 22.39 -4.33
C GLY A 576 -13.85 23.37 -3.69
N VAL A 577 -12.64 22.92 -3.38
CA VAL A 577 -11.54 23.77 -2.86
C VAL A 577 -11.18 24.86 -3.89
N PHE A 578 -11.08 24.53 -5.17
CA PHE A 578 -10.81 25.53 -6.20
C PHE A 578 -11.91 26.60 -6.28
N ARG A 579 -13.19 26.22 -6.17
CA ARG A 579 -14.31 27.17 -6.10
C ARG A 579 -14.29 28.00 -4.83
N TRP A 580 -13.89 27.39 -3.71
CA TRP A 580 -13.73 28.05 -2.42
C TRP A 580 -12.71 29.19 -2.47
N THR A 581 -11.54 28.97 -3.07
CA THR A 581 -10.52 30.02 -3.20
C THR A 581 -10.97 31.18 -4.10
N LYS A 582 -11.91 30.94 -5.01
CA LYS A 582 -12.58 31.97 -5.81
C LYS A 582 -13.79 32.61 -5.11
N GLN A 583 -13.97 32.34 -3.82
CA GLN A 583 -15.09 32.83 -2.99
C GLN A 583 -16.48 32.39 -3.50
N GLN A 584 -16.54 31.31 -4.28
CA GLN A 584 -17.78 30.72 -4.80
C GLN A 584 -18.34 29.70 -3.80
N PHE A 585 -18.62 30.16 -2.58
CA PHE A 585 -18.91 29.29 -1.42
C PHE A 585 -20.11 28.35 -1.62
N ARG A 586 -21.16 28.79 -2.33
CA ARG A 586 -22.35 27.94 -2.58
C ARG A 586 -22.02 26.76 -3.49
N GLU A 587 -21.38 27.03 -4.63
CA GLU A 587 -20.94 25.99 -5.57
C GLU A 587 -19.93 25.04 -4.92
N ALA A 588 -18.97 25.60 -4.16
CA ALA A 588 -18.01 24.80 -3.40
C ALA A 588 -18.72 23.84 -2.43
N THR A 589 -19.74 24.33 -1.70
CA THR A 589 -20.52 23.51 -0.76
C THR A 589 -21.23 22.36 -1.45
N GLU A 590 -21.87 22.59 -2.60
CA GLU A 590 -22.54 21.54 -3.37
C GLU A 590 -21.57 20.45 -3.83
N LEU A 591 -20.34 20.82 -4.18
CA LEU A 591 -19.28 19.89 -4.56
C LEU A 591 -18.77 19.10 -3.35
N PHE A 592 -18.59 19.76 -2.19
CA PHE A 592 -18.21 19.09 -0.95
C PHE A 592 -19.29 18.12 -0.45
N GLU A 593 -20.57 18.48 -0.56
CA GLU A 593 -21.70 17.58 -0.24
C GLU A 593 -21.66 16.33 -1.12
N GLN A 594 -21.39 16.49 -2.43
CA GLN A 594 -21.25 15.36 -3.35
C GLN A 594 -20.00 14.50 -3.06
N ALA A 595 -18.86 15.13 -2.74
CA ALA A 595 -17.64 14.42 -2.37
C ALA A 595 -17.83 13.58 -1.11
N ALA A 596 -18.43 14.15 -0.07
CA ALA A 596 -18.76 13.46 1.18
C ALA A 596 -19.80 12.35 0.97
N ALA A 597 -20.77 12.53 0.07
CA ALA A 597 -21.74 11.48 -0.28
C ALA A 597 -21.09 10.29 -1.00
N ASN A 598 -20.11 10.54 -1.87
CA ASN A 598 -19.40 9.50 -2.62
C ASN A 598 -18.31 8.80 -1.79
N ASN A 599 -17.71 9.47 -0.82
CA ASN A 599 -16.75 8.88 0.13
C ASN A 599 -16.89 9.49 1.54
N GLY A 600 -17.89 9.04 2.30
CA GLY A 600 -18.20 9.52 3.66
C GLY A 600 -17.23 9.03 4.75
N SER A 601 -16.07 8.49 4.38
CA SER A 601 -15.00 8.07 5.29
C SER A 601 -13.70 8.86 5.11
N HIS A 602 -13.65 9.82 4.20
CA HIS A 602 -12.45 10.64 4.02
C HIS A 602 -12.53 11.90 4.89
N ILE A 603 -11.66 12.01 5.90
CA ILE A 603 -11.73 13.08 6.90
C ILE A 603 -11.65 14.48 6.28
N GLU A 604 -10.72 14.71 5.35
CA GLU A 604 -10.55 16.01 4.69
C GLU A 604 -11.81 16.47 3.92
N HIS A 605 -12.56 15.55 3.31
CA HIS A 605 -13.79 15.91 2.60
C HIS A 605 -14.87 16.38 3.57
N LEU A 606 -14.92 15.75 4.75
CA LEU A 606 -15.88 16.09 5.79
C LEU A 606 -15.50 17.40 6.47
N LYS A 607 -14.21 17.67 6.70
CA LYS A 607 -13.71 18.93 7.27
C LYS A 607 -13.99 20.12 6.34
N ASN A 608 -13.66 20.00 5.05
CA ASN A 608 -13.98 21.03 4.05
C ASN A 608 -15.49 21.32 3.98
N LEU A 609 -16.33 20.27 4.07
CA LEU A 609 -17.79 20.43 4.11
C LEU A 609 -18.26 21.12 5.41
N ALA A 610 -17.67 20.78 6.55
CA ALA A 610 -17.98 21.41 7.83
C ALA A 610 -17.65 22.90 7.80
N ASP A 611 -16.47 23.28 7.29
CA ASP A 611 -16.08 24.67 7.10
C ASP A 611 -17.03 25.41 6.16
N ALA A 612 -17.45 24.75 5.08
CA ALA A 612 -18.41 25.32 4.15
C ALA A 612 -19.79 25.55 4.78
N TYR A 613 -20.25 24.65 5.65
CA TYR A 613 -21.47 24.86 6.43
C TYR A 613 -21.33 26.00 7.45
N LEU A 614 -20.18 26.14 8.12
CA LEU A 614 -19.93 27.23 9.05
C LEU A 614 -19.97 28.59 8.35
N VAL A 615 -19.27 28.74 7.23
CA VAL A 615 -19.22 30.00 6.45
C VAL A 615 -20.59 30.37 5.86
N LEU A 616 -21.40 29.38 5.47
CA LEU A 616 -22.76 29.60 5.01
C LEU A 616 -23.80 29.69 6.15
N GLU A 617 -23.35 29.76 7.41
CA GLU A 617 -24.20 29.86 8.60
C GLU A 617 -25.22 28.71 8.75
N LYS A 618 -24.90 27.54 8.18
CA LYS A 618 -25.69 26.30 8.30
C LYS A 618 -25.31 25.52 9.56
N PHE A 619 -25.41 26.16 10.72
CA PHE A 619 -24.88 25.64 12.00
C PHE A 619 -25.41 24.25 12.38
N ASP A 620 -26.71 23.98 12.20
CA ASP A 620 -27.28 22.66 12.52
C ASP A 620 -26.60 21.51 11.77
N ARG A 621 -26.28 21.74 10.48
CA ARG A 621 -25.60 20.75 9.65
C ARG A 621 -24.11 20.64 10.01
N ALA A 622 -23.46 21.77 10.29
CA ALA A 622 -22.08 21.80 10.75
C ALA A 622 -21.92 21.00 12.04
N VAL A 623 -22.78 21.23 13.05
CA VAL A 623 -22.76 20.51 14.33
C VAL A 623 -22.95 19.00 14.14
N GLN A 624 -23.96 18.59 13.36
CA GLN A 624 -24.18 17.16 13.10
C GLN A 624 -22.97 16.50 12.44
N LEU A 625 -22.34 17.20 11.50
CA LEU A 625 -21.17 16.70 10.79
C LEU A 625 -19.93 16.65 11.70
N LEU A 626 -19.70 17.67 12.53
CA LEU A 626 -18.58 17.69 13.49
C LEU A 626 -18.73 16.56 14.52
N ILE A 627 -19.93 16.32 15.05
CA ILE A 627 -20.20 15.17 15.93
C ILE A 627 -19.85 13.85 15.21
N PHE A 628 -20.23 13.72 13.94
CA PHE A 628 -19.88 12.53 13.15
C PHE A 628 -18.37 12.37 12.95
N ILE A 629 -17.66 13.46 12.64
CA ILE A 629 -16.19 13.46 12.48
C ILE A 629 -15.55 13.03 13.80
N MET A 630 -15.88 13.65 14.92
CA MET A 630 -15.33 13.32 16.24
C MET A 630 -15.59 11.87 16.67
N GLN A 631 -16.75 11.30 16.33
CA GLN A 631 -17.06 9.90 16.63
C GLN A 631 -16.22 8.91 15.81
N LYS A 632 -15.90 9.28 14.57
CA LYS A 632 -15.21 8.41 13.60
C LYS A 632 -13.69 8.59 13.61
N PHE A 633 -13.24 9.80 13.95
CA PHE A 633 -11.85 10.25 14.00
C PHE A 633 -11.60 10.96 15.35
N PRO A 634 -11.60 10.21 16.46
CA PRO A 634 -11.47 10.80 17.80
C PRO A 634 -10.10 11.47 18.04
N ASP A 635 -9.11 11.17 17.20
CA ASP A 635 -7.74 11.70 17.29
C ASP A 635 -7.56 13.01 16.48
N ASP A 636 -8.59 13.47 15.75
CA ASP A 636 -8.55 14.72 14.98
C ASP A 636 -9.04 15.90 15.82
N PHE A 637 -8.11 16.64 16.43
CA PHE A 637 -8.44 17.77 17.30
C PHE A 637 -9.20 18.89 16.59
N GLU A 638 -8.98 19.09 15.29
CA GLU A 638 -9.57 20.19 14.51
C GLU A 638 -11.12 20.17 14.58
N ALA A 639 -11.75 19.00 14.58
CA ALA A 639 -13.19 18.88 14.74
C ALA A 639 -13.67 19.30 16.15
N TYR A 640 -12.91 18.96 17.21
CA TYR A 640 -13.20 19.37 18.58
C TYR A 640 -13.05 20.88 18.75
N GLU A 641 -12.01 21.46 18.15
CA GLU A 641 -11.76 22.90 18.14
C GLU A 641 -12.92 23.66 17.48
N LYS A 642 -13.34 23.26 16.28
CA LYS A 642 -14.47 23.90 15.58
C LYS A 642 -15.76 23.83 16.39
N MET A 643 -16.03 22.69 17.04
CA MET A 643 -17.20 22.52 17.90
C MET A 643 -17.11 23.34 19.20
N ALA A 644 -15.93 23.40 19.83
CA ALA A 644 -15.69 24.25 21.01
C ALA A 644 -15.86 25.74 20.67
N ASN A 645 -15.40 26.18 19.50
CA ASN A 645 -15.61 27.54 19.00
C ASN A 645 -17.09 27.87 18.83
N LEU A 646 -17.92 26.93 18.34
CA LEU A 646 -19.37 27.12 18.28
C LEU A 646 -20.01 27.31 19.67
N TYR A 647 -19.58 26.54 20.67
CA TYR A 647 -20.03 26.73 22.04
C TYR A 647 -19.65 28.11 22.58
N VAL A 648 -18.42 28.57 22.31
CA VAL A 648 -17.95 29.91 22.69
C VAL A 648 -18.77 31.02 22.03
N GLU A 649 -19.06 30.93 20.74
CA GLU A 649 -19.92 31.91 20.03
C GLU A 649 -21.33 32.00 20.63
N ASN A 650 -21.82 30.90 21.20
CA ASN A 650 -23.09 30.86 21.92
C ASN A 650 -22.96 31.25 23.41
N GLY A 651 -21.78 31.64 23.87
CA GLY A 651 -21.48 32.02 25.25
C GLY A 651 -21.36 30.85 26.24
N ASP A 652 -21.36 29.60 25.75
CA ASP A 652 -21.28 28.39 26.56
C ASP A 652 -19.83 27.88 26.73
N TYR A 653 -19.03 28.66 27.45
CA TYR A 653 -17.63 28.32 27.72
C TYR A 653 -17.48 27.00 28.50
N GLN A 654 -18.46 26.66 29.34
CA GLN A 654 -18.41 25.45 30.15
C GLN A 654 -18.45 24.20 29.26
N SER A 655 -19.40 24.12 28.32
CA SER A 655 -19.46 23.02 27.36
C SER A 655 -18.22 22.95 26.46
N ALA A 656 -17.66 24.10 26.08
CA ALA A 656 -16.42 24.16 25.30
C ALA A 656 -15.23 23.55 26.09
N VAL A 657 -15.09 23.91 27.37
CA VAL A 657 -14.04 23.36 28.25
C VAL A 657 -14.22 21.85 28.43
N GLU A 658 -15.44 21.39 28.73
CA GLU A 658 -15.74 19.96 28.94
C GLU A 658 -15.45 19.14 27.69
N LEU A 659 -15.76 19.68 26.50
CA LEU A 659 -15.50 19.02 25.23
C LEU A 659 -13.99 18.79 25.00
N VAL A 660 -13.19 19.84 25.16
CA VAL A 660 -11.73 19.77 24.96
C VAL A 660 -11.08 18.91 26.04
N GLN A 661 -11.55 18.96 27.29
CA GLN A 661 -11.05 18.09 28.36
C GLN A 661 -11.32 16.61 28.07
N LYS A 662 -12.50 16.28 27.55
CA LYS A 662 -12.82 14.91 27.15
C LYS A 662 -11.87 14.37 26.06
N TYR A 663 -11.43 15.22 25.13
CA TYR A 663 -10.41 14.84 24.15
C TYR A 663 -9.05 14.59 24.82
N LEU A 664 -8.64 15.47 25.75
CA LEU A 664 -7.39 15.37 26.50
C LEU A 664 -7.33 14.15 27.44
N GLU A 665 -8.47 13.58 27.87
CA GLU A 665 -8.50 12.31 28.62
C GLU A 665 -7.83 11.16 27.85
N THR A 666 -7.93 11.17 26.52
CA THR A 666 -7.31 10.19 25.62
C THR A 666 -6.03 10.68 24.95
N HIS A 667 -5.82 12.00 24.87
CA HIS A 667 -4.67 12.65 24.24
C HIS A 667 -3.96 13.63 25.19
N PRO A 668 -3.45 13.18 26.35
CA PRO A 668 -2.86 14.06 27.36
C PRO A 668 -1.57 14.78 26.89
N GLU A 669 -0.96 14.32 25.80
CA GLU A 669 0.24 14.89 25.17
C GLU A 669 -0.05 16.04 24.19
N ASP A 670 -1.31 16.30 23.84
CA ASP A 670 -1.66 17.37 22.90
C ASP A 670 -1.57 18.75 23.59
N GLU A 671 -0.40 19.38 23.46
CA GLU A 671 -0.10 20.69 24.06
C GLU A 671 -1.03 21.80 23.54
N TYR A 672 -1.47 21.73 22.28
CA TYR A 672 -2.37 22.73 21.71
C TYR A 672 -3.76 22.63 22.31
N ALA A 673 -4.31 21.42 22.39
CA ALA A 673 -5.59 21.17 23.04
C ALA A 673 -5.56 21.53 24.54
N ALA A 674 -4.45 21.23 25.23
CA ALA A 674 -4.26 21.59 26.63
C ALA A 674 -4.25 23.12 26.82
N SER A 675 -3.56 23.85 25.94
CA SER A 675 -3.51 25.30 25.95
C SER A 675 -4.87 25.92 25.68
N MET A 676 -5.61 25.40 24.69
CA MET A 676 -6.98 25.84 24.40
C MET A 676 -7.90 25.61 25.61
N SER A 677 -7.84 24.43 26.24
CA SER A 677 -8.63 24.12 27.45
C SER A 677 -8.34 25.07 28.61
N ALA A 678 -7.08 25.46 28.80
CA ALA A 678 -6.69 26.42 29.83
C ALA A 678 -7.24 27.82 29.53
N LEU A 679 -7.14 28.28 28.28
CA LEU A 679 -7.67 29.58 27.85
C LEU A 679 -9.20 29.64 27.95
N LEU A 680 -9.91 28.59 27.55
CA LEU A 680 -11.38 28.54 27.61
C LEU A 680 -11.93 28.70 29.04
N LYS A 681 -11.14 28.41 30.09
CA LYS A 681 -11.52 28.63 31.50
C LYS A 681 -11.49 30.11 31.91
N VAL A 682 -10.85 30.96 31.12
CA VAL A 682 -10.74 32.41 31.34
C VAL A 682 -11.21 33.14 30.07
N PRO A 683 -12.54 33.37 29.92
CA PRO A 683 -13.13 33.92 28.71
C PRO A 683 -12.45 35.19 28.18
N GLU A 684 -12.02 36.10 29.07
CA GLU A 684 -11.32 37.33 28.69
C GLU A 684 -10.00 37.05 27.98
N LEU A 685 -9.24 36.05 28.45
CA LEU A 685 -7.99 35.64 27.80
C LEU A 685 -8.29 34.92 26.48
N TYR A 686 -9.25 34.02 26.45
CA TYR A 686 -9.65 33.33 25.22
C TYR A 686 -10.01 34.33 24.10
N ILE A 687 -10.88 35.30 24.40
CA ILE A 687 -11.28 36.33 23.45
C ILE A 687 -10.08 37.18 23.03
N ALA A 688 -9.23 37.60 23.98
CA ALA A 688 -8.06 38.40 23.66
C ALA A 688 -7.11 37.67 22.69
N PHE A 689 -6.79 36.40 22.95
CA PHE A 689 -5.91 35.61 22.07
C PHE A 689 -6.56 35.33 20.70
N LYS A 690 -7.88 35.15 20.64
CA LYS A 690 -8.61 35.06 19.37
C LYS A 690 -8.48 36.35 18.55
N LEU A 691 -8.61 37.51 19.18
CA LEU A 691 -8.44 38.82 18.53
C LEU A 691 -6.98 39.06 18.08
N ILE A 692 -5.99 38.62 18.86
CA ILE A 692 -4.57 38.64 18.46
C ILE A 692 -4.38 37.87 17.15
N ASN A 693 -4.94 36.67 17.05
CA ASN A 693 -4.85 35.83 15.84
C ASN A 693 -5.59 36.44 14.63
N GLN A 694 -6.61 37.26 14.87
CA GLN A 694 -7.32 38.02 13.82
C GLN A 694 -6.60 39.32 13.43
N GLY A 695 -5.50 39.67 14.11
CA GLY A 695 -4.76 40.93 13.89
C GLY A 695 -5.42 42.16 14.54
N GLU A 696 -6.44 41.98 15.38
CA GLU A 696 -7.13 43.05 16.11
C GLU A 696 -6.38 43.46 17.39
N PHE A 697 -5.14 43.92 17.22
CA PHE A 697 -4.19 44.15 18.31
C PHE A 697 -4.65 45.18 19.35
N ASP A 698 -5.29 46.28 18.93
CA ASP A 698 -5.70 47.35 19.85
C ASP A 698 -6.85 46.91 20.76
N THR A 699 -7.84 46.20 20.20
CA THR A 699 -8.96 45.63 20.96
C THR A 699 -8.46 44.59 21.96
N ALA A 700 -7.56 43.70 21.51
CA ALA A 700 -6.95 42.69 22.36
C ALA A 700 -6.13 43.31 23.51
N ALA A 701 -5.34 44.35 23.21
CA ALA A 701 -4.54 45.06 24.21
C ALA A 701 -5.43 45.64 25.32
N GLY A 702 -6.51 46.35 24.95
CA GLY A 702 -7.43 46.94 25.92
C GLY A 702 -8.12 45.91 26.82
N LEU A 703 -8.45 44.73 26.28
CA LEU A 703 -8.99 43.62 27.08
C LEU A 703 -7.95 43.06 28.07
N LEU A 704 -6.72 42.84 27.62
CA LEU A 704 -5.65 42.32 28.47
C LEU A 704 -5.24 43.31 29.55
N GLU A 705 -5.13 44.61 29.24
CA GLU A 705 -4.85 45.66 30.21
C GLU A 705 -5.91 45.67 31.32
N LYS A 706 -7.20 45.68 30.95
CA LYS A 706 -8.32 45.64 31.91
C LYS A 706 -8.34 44.35 32.74
N TYR A 707 -7.95 43.22 32.16
CA TYR A 707 -7.83 41.96 32.89
C TYR A 707 -6.65 42.00 33.90
N LEU A 708 -5.52 42.55 33.48
CA LEU A 708 -4.31 42.71 34.30
C LEU A 708 -4.49 43.71 35.46
N GLU A 709 -5.38 44.70 35.34
CA GLU A 709 -5.75 45.56 36.48
C GLU A 709 -6.27 44.75 37.69
N LYS A 710 -6.99 43.65 37.42
CA LYS A 710 -7.53 42.76 38.45
C LYS A 710 -6.59 41.60 38.78
N ASN A 711 -5.83 41.13 37.80
CA ASN A 711 -4.95 39.98 37.90
C ASN A 711 -3.51 40.37 37.53
N PRO A 712 -2.84 41.24 38.31
CA PRO A 712 -1.60 41.90 37.87
C PRO A 712 -0.42 40.97 37.71
N ARG A 713 -0.49 39.74 38.25
CA ARG A 713 0.55 38.69 38.16
C ARG A 713 0.22 37.54 37.22
N ASP A 714 -0.87 37.63 36.46
CA ASP A 714 -1.23 36.60 35.50
C ASP A 714 -0.18 36.54 34.36
N GLU A 715 0.53 35.41 34.29
CA GLU A 715 1.64 35.19 33.38
C GLU A 715 1.19 35.25 31.91
N VAL A 716 0.11 34.53 31.59
CA VAL A 716 -0.42 34.38 30.23
C VAL A 716 -0.90 35.72 29.69
N ALA A 717 -1.59 36.51 30.52
CA ALA A 717 -2.05 37.84 30.15
C ALA A 717 -0.89 38.83 29.88
N ARG A 718 0.16 38.79 30.71
CA ARG A 718 1.36 39.63 30.54
C ARG A 718 2.13 39.28 29.26
N LEU A 719 2.27 37.98 28.97
CA LEU A 719 2.90 37.50 27.74
C LEU A 719 2.09 37.88 26.50
N GLY A 720 0.76 37.70 26.55
CA GLY A 720 -0.16 38.14 25.51
C GLY A 720 0.01 39.63 25.21
N LEU A 721 -0.03 40.49 26.24
CA LEU A 721 0.15 41.93 26.07
C LEU A 721 1.57 42.28 25.58
N GLY A 722 2.60 41.59 26.10
CA GLY A 722 3.98 41.72 25.63
C GLY A 722 4.14 41.41 24.15
N SER A 723 3.48 40.35 23.65
CA SER A 723 3.48 39.97 22.23
C SER A 723 2.81 41.02 21.34
N ILE A 724 1.70 41.63 21.80
CA ILE A 724 1.02 42.70 21.08
C ILE A 724 1.94 43.93 21.00
N LEU A 725 2.51 44.35 22.12
CA LEU A 725 3.42 45.50 22.19
C LEU A 725 4.66 45.29 21.32
N PHE A 726 5.18 44.06 21.28
CA PHE A 726 6.25 43.66 20.36
C PHE A 726 5.86 43.87 18.89
N ASN A 727 4.70 43.36 18.47
CA ASN A 727 4.19 43.54 17.09
C ASN A 727 3.90 45.01 16.74
N GLN A 728 3.51 45.82 17.73
CA GLN A 728 3.34 47.28 17.57
C GLN A 728 4.66 48.06 17.59
N GLY A 729 5.81 47.40 17.73
CA GLY A 729 7.13 48.03 17.81
C GLY A 729 7.44 48.76 19.13
N LYS A 730 6.61 48.59 20.17
CA LYS A 730 6.77 49.17 21.51
C LYS A 730 7.72 48.32 22.36
N PHE A 731 8.95 48.16 21.90
CA PHE A 731 9.91 47.18 22.45
C PHE A 731 10.27 47.39 23.92
N GLU A 732 10.36 48.63 24.41
CA GLU A 732 10.68 48.89 25.82
C GLU A 732 9.60 48.39 26.79
N GLN A 733 8.32 48.57 26.40
CA GLN A 733 7.18 48.13 27.20
C GLN A 733 7.06 46.60 27.15
N ALA A 734 7.26 46.00 25.98
CA ALA A 734 7.32 44.55 25.81
C ALA A 734 8.46 43.93 26.62
N GLU A 735 9.66 44.53 26.59
CA GLU A 735 10.83 44.11 27.37
C GLU A 735 10.52 44.14 28.87
N SER A 736 9.89 45.22 29.36
CA SER A 736 9.50 45.36 30.76
C SER A 736 8.55 44.24 31.21
N LEU A 737 7.52 43.94 30.43
CA LEU A 737 6.57 42.86 30.74
C LEU A 737 7.24 41.48 30.73
N CYS A 738 8.08 41.18 29.74
CA CYS A 738 8.80 39.91 29.68
C CYS A 738 9.74 39.74 30.88
N ARG A 739 10.41 40.81 31.33
CA ARG A 739 11.25 40.78 32.54
C ARG A 739 10.44 40.56 33.80
N GLN A 740 9.24 41.14 33.92
CA GLN A 740 8.34 40.87 35.04
C GLN A 740 7.90 39.41 35.07
N VAL A 741 7.57 38.84 33.91
CA VAL A 741 7.27 37.40 33.79
C VAL A 741 8.45 36.55 34.25
N LEU A 742 9.68 36.86 33.82
CA LEU A 742 10.87 36.12 34.25
C LEU A 742 11.25 36.30 35.73
N GLN A 743 10.79 37.37 36.39
CA GLN A 743 10.94 37.51 37.84
C GLN A 743 10.08 36.49 38.59
N ASP A 744 8.85 36.26 38.11
CA ASP A 744 7.91 35.33 38.72
C ASP A 744 8.17 33.87 38.27
N SER A 745 8.57 33.67 37.01
CA SER A 745 8.81 32.38 36.35
C SER A 745 10.18 32.36 35.64
N PRO A 746 11.30 32.07 36.35
CA PRO A 746 12.68 32.28 35.86
C PRO A 746 13.17 31.48 34.64
N ARG A 747 12.30 30.74 33.96
CA ARG A 747 12.62 29.93 32.76
C ARG A 747 11.46 29.88 31.76
N GLN A 748 10.57 30.87 31.82
CA GLN A 748 9.43 30.95 30.91
C GLN A 748 9.94 31.14 29.48
N GLU A 749 9.67 30.16 28.61
CA GLU A 749 10.26 30.07 27.28
C GLU A 749 9.88 31.22 26.34
N GLU A 750 8.60 31.60 26.31
CA GLU A 750 8.07 32.65 25.43
C GLU A 750 8.58 34.04 25.84
N ALA A 751 8.73 34.32 27.14
CA ALA A 751 9.35 35.54 27.64
C ALA A 751 10.82 35.64 27.19
N VAL A 752 11.57 34.54 27.29
CA VAL A 752 12.96 34.47 26.78
C VAL A 752 12.97 34.67 25.27
N PHE A 753 12.03 34.08 24.53
CA PHE A 753 11.90 34.23 23.08
C PHE A 753 11.67 35.69 22.69
N TYR A 754 10.67 36.36 23.27
CA TYR A 754 10.38 37.76 22.96
C TYR A 754 11.55 38.68 23.35
N LEU A 755 12.20 38.46 24.50
CA LEU A 755 13.42 39.21 24.84
C LEU A 755 14.55 38.98 23.84
N ALA A 756 14.77 37.74 23.41
CA ALA A 756 15.78 37.40 22.40
C ALA A 756 15.49 38.10 21.06
N LYS A 757 14.24 38.08 20.59
CA LYS A 757 13.82 38.81 19.37
C LYS A 757 13.96 40.32 19.53
N ILE A 758 13.58 40.89 20.69
CA ILE A 758 13.75 42.31 20.99
C ILE A 758 15.23 42.70 20.93
N PHE A 759 16.13 41.95 21.59
CA PHE A 759 17.56 42.25 21.57
C PHE A 759 18.18 42.10 20.19
N LEU A 760 17.71 41.13 19.40
CA LEU A 760 18.14 40.98 18.01
C LEU A 760 17.73 42.19 17.15
N ILE A 761 16.45 42.60 17.22
CA ILE A 761 15.92 43.73 16.44
C ILE A 761 16.55 45.06 16.89
N THR A 762 16.73 45.26 18.20
CA THR A 762 17.35 46.47 18.77
C THR A 762 18.87 46.43 18.78
N GLN A 763 19.48 45.39 18.20
CA GLN A 763 20.93 45.19 18.06
C GLN A 763 21.70 45.20 19.41
N LYS A 764 21.05 44.81 20.51
CA LYS A 764 21.66 44.69 21.84
C LYS A 764 22.37 43.33 21.99
N SER A 765 23.45 43.13 21.24
CA SER A 765 24.17 41.84 21.17
C SER A 765 24.67 41.33 22.53
N ASP A 766 25.19 42.22 23.39
CA ASP A 766 25.68 41.85 24.73
C ASP A 766 24.54 41.33 25.63
N ALA A 767 23.37 41.97 25.56
CA ALA A 767 22.18 41.55 26.30
C ALA A 767 21.65 40.20 25.80
N PHE A 768 21.71 39.96 24.49
CA PHE A 768 21.38 38.64 23.91
C PHE A 768 22.36 37.57 24.40
N GLY A 769 23.67 37.84 24.37
CA GLY A 769 24.70 36.91 24.83
C GLY A 769 24.55 36.56 26.31
N GLN A 770 24.20 37.54 27.15
CA GLN A 770 23.89 37.30 28.55
C GLN A 770 22.62 36.45 28.72
N LEU A 771 21.54 36.78 28.01
CA LEU A 771 20.27 36.04 28.05
C LEU A 771 20.48 34.57 27.63
N LEU A 772 21.27 34.34 26.58
CA LEU A 772 21.66 33.03 26.09
C LEU A 772 22.42 32.25 27.18
N ALA A 773 23.46 32.86 27.78
CA ALA A 773 24.28 32.21 28.81
C ALA A 773 23.47 31.82 30.07
N GLU A 774 22.53 32.68 30.48
CA GLU A 774 21.64 32.43 31.63
C GLU A 774 20.61 31.32 31.36
N ASN A 775 20.26 31.09 30.08
CA ASN A 775 19.21 30.17 29.64
C ASN A 775 19.69 29.07 28.68
N GLU A 776 20.99 28.74 28.69
CA GLU A 776 21.63 27.81 27.75
C GLU A 776 20.85 26.48 27.58
N PRO A 777 20.35 25.80 28.65
CA PRO A 777 19.58 24.57 28.49
C PRO A 777 18.27 24.75 27.70
N LEU A 778 17.62 25.92 27.80
CA LEU A 778 16.39 26.22 27.06
C LEU A 778 16.70 26.39 25.57
N PHE A 779 17.71 27.19 25.22
CA PHE A 779 18.14 27.38 23.83
C PHE A 779 18.63 26.10 23.14
N GLN A 780 19.10 25.12 23.92
CA GLN A 780 19.50 23.83 23.37
C GLN A 780 18.32 22.90 23.04
N ASN A 781 17.20 23.01 23.76
CA ASN A 781 16.10 22.05 23.73
C ASN A 781 14.81 22.57 23.11
N SER A 782 14.56 23.88 23.15
CA SER A 782 13.40 24.52 22.53
C SER A 782 13.57 24.65 21.01
N LEU A 783 12.52 24.32 20.26
CA LEU A 783 12.44 24.59 18.81
C LEU A 783 12.47 26.09 18.54
N LEU A 784 11.66 26.85 19.29
CA LEU A 784 11.47 28.29 19.13
C LEU A 784 12.76 29.08 19.41
N LEU A 785 13.37 28.86 20.57
CA LEU A 785 14.59 29.58 20.99
C LEU A 785 15.79 29.22 20.12
N ARG A 786 15.87 27.98 19.64
CA ARG A 786 16.94 27.54 18.76
C ARG A 786 16.86 28.19 17.37
N LYS A 787 15.65 28.43 16.83
CA LYS A 787 15.46 29.23 15.61
C LYS A 787 16.01 30.65 15.80
N VAL A 788 15.68 31.32 16.92
CA VAL A 788 16.19 32.66 17.22
C VAL A 788 17.71 32.69 17.45
N HIS A 789 18.27 31.65 18.06
CA HIS A 789 19.73 31.53 18.20
C HIS A 789 20.43 31.44 16.83
N ILE A 790 19.85 30.72 15.87
CA ILE A 790 20.37 30.67 14.50
C ILE A 790 20.33 32.06 13.87
N GLU A 791 19.22 32.81 14.01
CA GLU A 791 19.13 34.19 13.54
C GLU A 791 20.22 35.09 14.17
N TYR A 792 20.46 34.96 15.47
CA TYR A 792 21.52 35.69 16.18
C TYR A 792 22.92 35.35 15.64
N LEU A 793 23.21 34.07 15.41
CA LEU A 793 24.49 33.64 14.82
C LEU A 793 24.69 34.20 13.41
N LEU A 794 23.60 34.28 12.62
CA LEU A 794 23.65 34.89 11.29
C LEU A 794 23.87 36.41 11.36
N ALA A 795 23.26 37.09 12.32
CA ALA A 795 23.51 38.52 12.58
C ALA A 795 24.96 38.79 13.02
N LEU A 796 25.63 37.80 13.62
CA LEU A 796 27.07 37.84 13.92
C LEU A 796 27.97 37.33 12.79
N GLU A 797 27.41 37.05 11.60
CA GLU A 797 28.13 36.49 10.44
C GLU A 797 28.80 35.12 10.71
N LYS A 798 28.30 34.36 11.71
CA LYS A 798 28.80 33.04 12.09
C LYS A 798 28.07 31.90 11.36
N GLU A 799 28.11 31.90 10.04
CA GLU A 799 27.32 30.98 9.19
C GLU A 799 27.59 29.49 9.46
N ARG A 800 28.83 29.11 9.81
CA ARG A 800 29.16 27.71 10.13
C ARG A 800 28.52 27.23 11.43
N GLU A 801 28.46 28.09 12.44
CA GLU A 801 27.81 27.79 13.72
C GLU A 801 26.29 27.78 13.56
N ALA A 802 25.75 28.69 12.75
CA ALA A 802 24.35 28.71 12.36
C ALA A 802 23.94 27.41 11.65
N LEU A 803 24.72 26.95 10.67
CA LEU A 803 24.46 25.69 9.95
C LEU A 803 24.48 24.48 10.91
N LYS A 804 25.47 24.38 11.79
CA LYS A 804 25.53 23.30 12.79
C LYS A 804 24.29 23.29 13.70
N ASN A 805 23.80 24.47 14.09
CA ASN A 805 22.60 24.59 14.91
C ASN A 805 21.34 24.21 14.12
N ALA A 806 21.25 24.58 12.84
CA ALA A 806 20.15 24.22 11.94
C ALA A 806 20.10 22.70 11.67
N GLU A 807 21.24 22.06 11.41
CA GLU A 807 21.33 20.60 11.25
C GLU A 807 20.88 19.85 12.51
N THR A 808 21.28 20.37 13.68
CA THR A 808 20.84 19.81 14.96
C THR A 808 19.34 20.05 15.20
N LEU A 809 18.79 21.18 14.72
CA LEU A 809 17.37 21.49 14.79
C LEU A 809 16.55 20.48 13.99
N VAL A 810 16.90 20.23 12.72
CA VAL A 810 16.25 19.21 11.88
C VAL A 810 16.37 17.82 12.48
N LYS A 811 17.53 17.48 13.08
CA LYS A 811 17.71 16.18 13.74
C LYS A 811 16.78 15.99 14.94
N LYS A 812 16.52 17.05 15.71
CA LYS A 812 15.62 17.00 16.88
C LYS A 812 14.14 17.11 16.48
N PHE A 813 13.84 17.91 15.46
CA PHE A 813 12.49 18.22 15.00
C PHE A 813 12.35 17.93 13.50
N PRO A 814 12.38 16.65 13.09
CA PRO A 814 12.41 16.25 11.67
C PRO A 814 11.08 16.49 10.93
N ARG A 815 10.03 16.95 11.64
CA ARG A 815 8.71 17.26 11.06
C ARG A 815 8.42 18.76 11.04
N ASP A 816 9.41 19.62 11.30
CA ASP A 816 9.25 21.07 11.21
C ASP A 816 9.70 21.58 9.83
N ALA A 817 8.75 22.03 9.01
CA ALA A 817 9.04 22.48 7.64
C ALA A 817 10.02 23.65 7.61
N GLU A 818 9.87 24.63 8.52
CA GLU A 818 10.76 25.79 8.60
C GLU A 818 12.20 25.41 8.95
N ALA A 819 12.43 24.44 9.84
CA ALA A 819 13.77 23.95 10.17
C ALA A 819 14.46 23.35 8.94
N HIS A 820 13.69 22.63 8.11
CA HIS A 820 14.16 22.13 6.82
C HIS A 820 14.48 23.27 5.85
N VAL A 821 13.59 24.26 5.69
CA VAL A 821 13.85 25.45 4.84
C VAL A 821 15.09 26.20 5.30
N LEU A 822 15.23 26.48 6.60
CA LEU A 822 16.38 27.19 7.17
C LEU A 822 17.69 26.44 6.92
N THR A 823 17.69 25.11 7.12
CA THR A 823 18.86 24.26 6.85
C THR A 823 19.19 24.21 5.37
N GLY A 824 18.17 24.10 4.51
CA GLY A 824 18.31 24.14 3.05
C GLY A 824 18.95 25.44 2.56
N THR A 825 18.45 26.58 3.04
CA THR A 825 18.98 27.91 2.71
C THR A 825 20.45 28.07 3.12
N LEU A 826 20.83 27.62 4.32
CA LEU A 826 22.22 27.68 4.77
C LEU A 826 23.14 26.73 4.00
N LYS A 827 22.66 25.54 3.64
CA LYS A 827 23.40 24.60 2.78
C LYS A 827 23.56 25.13 1.36
N PHE A 828 22.56 25.83 0.84
CA PHE A 828 22.63 26.46 -0.47
C PHE A 828 23.69 27.57 -0.49
N LYS A 829 23.66 28.47 0.50
CA LYS A 829 24.67 29.52 0.67
C LYS A 829 26.10 28.98 0.81
N THR A 830 26.26 27.81 1.43
CA THR A 830 27.58 27.16 1.61
C THR A 830 28.00 26.26 0.44
N GLY A 831 27.28 26.27 -0.67
CA GLY A 831 27.64 25.58 -1.92
C GLY A 831 27.19 24.11 -1.99
N ALA A 832 26.38 23.63 -1.05
CA ALA A 832 25.88 22.25 -1.00
C ALA A 832 24.48 22.12 -1.64
N ALA A 833 24.36 22.45 -2.93
CA ALA A 833 23.07 22.54 -3.64
C ALA A 833 22.23 21.26 -3.60
N ALA A 834 22.84 20.08 -3.74
CA ALA A 834 22.12 18.80 -3.66
C ALA A 834 21.52 18.54 -2.27
N ALA A 835 22.27 18.89 -1.21
CA ALA A 835 21.78 18.75 0.16
C ALA A 835 20.71 19.81 0.47
N ALA A 836 20.84 21.02 -0.06
CA ALA A 836 19.83 22.06 0.04
C ALA A 836 18.51 21.62 -0.62
N ARG A 837 18.58 21.09 -1.85
CA ARG A 837 17.44 20.53 -2.59
C ARG A 837 16.69 19.49 -1.77
N HIS A 838 17.40 18.53 -1.17
CA HIS A 838 16.79 17.52 -0.31
C HIS A 838 16.00 18.16 0.85
N HIS A 839 16.55 19.14 1.54
CA HIS A 839 15.85 19.78 2.64
C HIS A 839 14.60 20.55 2.20
N PHE A 840 14.64 21.26 1.07
CA PHE A 840 13.45 21.94 0.56
C PHE A 840 12.35 20.96 0.10
N GLN A 841 12.74 19.82 -0.49
CA GLN A 841 11.79 18.76 -0.83
C GLN A 841 11.14 18.16 0.43
N GLU A 842 11.91 17.90 1.48
CA GLU A 842 11.35 17.45 2.76
C GLU A 842 10.43 18.51 3.39
N ALA A 843 10.76 19.80 3.28
CA ALA A 843 9.88 20.87 3.74
C ALA A 843 8.52 20.85 3.01
N LEU A 844 8.52 20.66 1.68
CA LEU A 844 7.27 20.58 0.89
C LEU A 844 6.47 19.29 1.12
N LYS A 845 7.11 18.21 1.59
CA LYS A 845 6.39 17.02 2.05
C LYS A 845 5.65 17.27 3.36
N ILE A 846 6.22 18.10 4.23
CA ILE A 846 5.64 18.45 5.54
C ILE A 846 4.57 19.53 5.37
N ASP A 847 4.89 20.61 4.66
CA ASP A 847 4.01 21.74 4.34
C ASP A 847 4.06 22.00 2.84
N PRO A 848 3.11 21.42 2.07
CA PRO A 848 3.05 21.61 0.63
C PRO A 848 2.83 23.06 0.20
N THR A 849 2.32 23.93 1.09
CA THR A 849 2.01 25.33 0.81
C THR A 849 3.20 26.27 1.04
N ASN A 850 4.35 25.75 1.50
CA ASN A 850 5.51 26.55 1.84
C ASN A 850 6.14 27.25 0.61
N GLU A 851 5.77 28.51 0.38
CA GLU A 851 6.23 29.30 -0.77
C GLU A 851 7.76 29.43 -0.80
N LEU A 852 8.37 29.68 0.35
CA LEU A 852 9.83 29.88 0.45
C LEU A 852 10.60 28.61 0.06
N ALA A 853 10.10 27.42 0.39
CA ALA A 853 10.70 26.16 -0.06
C ALA A 853 10.58 25.99 -1.59
N ARG A 854 9.43 26.36 -2.18
CA ARG A 854 9.21 26.30 -3.64
C ARG A 854 10.13 27.28 -4.37
N GLU A 855 10.20 28.52 -3.91
CA GLU A 855 11.05 29.56 -4.50
C GLU A 855 12.53 29.16 -4.46
N ASN A 856 13.01 28.66 -3.33
CA ASN A 856 14.40 28.22 -3.22
C ASN A 856 14.72 26.97 -4.05
N LEU A 857 13.74 26.07 -4.25
CA LEU A 857 13.91 24.95 -5.19
C LEU A 857 14.02 25.42 -6.64
N LEU A 858 13.20 26.40 -7.04
CA LEU A 858 13.30 27.03 -8.36
C LEU A 858 14.66 27.72 -8.52
N ALA A 859 15.14 28.43 -7.50
CA ALA A 859 16.45 29.09 -7.51
C ALA A 859 17.63 28.11 -7.59
N ILE A 860 17.48 26.86 -7.14
CA ILE A 860 18.49 25.79 -7.32
C ILE A 860 18.46 25.23 -8.75
N ALA A 861 17.32 25.32 -9.45
CA ALA A 861 17.14 24.79 -10.79
C ALA A 861 17.59 25.76 -11.90
N MET A 862 17.65 27.06 -11.60
CA MET A 862 18.23 28.11 -12.44
C MET A 862 19.75 28.17 -12.27
#